data_AF-W2NDR1-F1
#
_entry.id   AF-W2NDR1-F1
#
_cell.length_a   1.000
_cell.length_b   1.000
_cell.length_c   1.000
_cell.angle_alpha   90.00
_cell.angle_beta   90.00
_cell.angle_gamma   90.00
#
_symmetry.space_group_name_H-M   'P 1'
#
loop_
_entity.id
_entity.type
_entity.pdbx_description
1 polymer ?
#
loop_
_entity_poly.entity_id
_entity_poly.type
_entity_poly.pdbx_seq_one_letter_code
_entity_poly.pdbx_strand_id
1 'polypeptide(L)'
;MTENNKKLLSKIEQLENAQAEANLQLGTLQQHNAHLLAEAENFNSTINSQSALIVGLRSTVYRLNKDEKLVEYLRNTLERCQREVDTVKKREKLLQDEHTKLKTSTNVEKEALMNKILDFQQHLQRNDAASGKVIILEKEIKKLQKDKKALQVDLEGSNSRCNNLQAHVAQLDKMSEEFVEVKRAMENEITEIESMLSVTRQELEICNKKQREAEELAHKAEAHIASLQDVTKSLQTKDEEIGTLMQKLMRLEDEVEQRDKRYAGLQDELRKANTELLGIKQLSQDDTVQALQMARQKAATYEALTLLNEEKKALEEQLRLDEERLEAGRVALQEAKSDKEHLQTELENQVLTIEELRKQNSTLQDQLKENCTLQEHEKENNTLQEQQKENDTLPKSINNNSSLPEKSVTEVSTQTVEEVINPEAHDETVSNLEKVTNELESLRSEFEKLQQSRDELQDTIQNLQETQDQMEVGYKKTVSRERYKSESFQSQLVLLQNENGELSDKIEALYKDLRKEQQLNDAHTLEMTELKQRVLPRESIKLLRNTQDSLEKTVNSLLEAENASESTFTCLQCMQLFTQPMTLAPCGHTYCAACLTKCGSIDVPSSIVCKMCESGIKKEMECIFPNYALADLTARFIFRQQSLASLTTMCLSLRNSFTQRGPNSSPTENPITEE
;
A
#
# COMPACT_ATOMS: atom_id res chain seq x y z
N MET A 1 219.54 6.18 78.08
CA MET A 1 218.23 5.50 78.12
C MET A 1 217.16 6.49 77.71
N THR A 2 216.71 6.45 76.46
CA THR A 2 215.87 7.53 75.87
C THR A 2 214.89 7.03 74.80
N GLU A 3 215.16 5.89 74.17
CA GLU A 3 214.38 5.38 73.02
C GLU A 3 213.04 4.72 73.42
N ASN A 4 213.05 3.83 74.42
CA ASN A 4 211.93 2.93 74.70
C ASN A 4 210.64 3.66 75.12
N ASN A 5 210.75 4.73 75.92
CA ASN A 5 209.56 5.44 76.43
C ASN A 5 208.76 6.10 75.29
N LYS A 6 209.41 6.51 74.19
CA LYS A 6 208.74 7.07 73.02
C LYS A 6 207.86 6.04 72.30
N LYS A 7 208.33 4.79 72.18
CA LYS A 7 207.57 3.70 71.56
C LYS A 7 206.33 3.30 72.37
N LEU A 8 206.42 3.40 73.70
CA LEU A 8 205.33 3.01 74.59
C LEU A 8 204.17 4.03 74.54
N LEU A 9 204.48 5.33 74.56
CA LEU A 9 203.49 6.42 74.38
C LEU A 9 202.74 6.30 73.05
N SER A 10 203.46 6.15 71.93
CA SER A 10 202.84 5.97 70.60
C SER A 10 201.95 4.72 70.52
N LYS A 11 202.22 3.68 71.34
CA LYS A 11 201.39 2.47 71.39
C LYS A 11 200.09 2.68 72.18
N ILE A 12 200.11 3.52 73.21
CA ILE A 12 198.91 3.93 73.96
C ILE A 12 198.03 4.80 73.07
N GLU A 13 198.61 5.81 72.41
CA GLU A 13 197.93 6.71 71.47
C GLU A 13 197.26 5.93 70.32
N GLN A 14 197.89 4.86 69.79
CA GLN A 14 197.25 3.96 68.82
C GLN A 14 196.02 3.22 69.37
N LEU A 15 196.06 2.78 70.64
CA LEU A 15 194.96 2.04 71.27
C LEU A 15 193.80 2.98 71.64
N GLU A 16 194.09 4.19 72.11
CA GLU A 16 193.08 5.21 72.42
C GLU A 16 192.33 5.65 71.15
N ASN A 17 193.04 5.85 70.03
CA ASN A 17 192.41 6.14 68.74
C ASN A 17 191.53 4.96 68.25
N ALA A 18 192.03 3.72 68.33
CA ALA A 18 191.25 2.54 67.95
C ALA A 18 190.00 2.33 68.84
N GLN A 19 190.09 2.65 70.14
CA GLN A 19 188.96 2.62 71.06
C GLN A 19 187.95 3.73 70.78
N ALA A 20 188.41 4.94 70.42
CA ALA A 20 187.54 6.02 69.98
C ALA A 20 186.79 5.68 68.67
N GLU A 21 187.47 5.07 67.70
CA GLU A 21 186.87 4.60 66.45
C GLU A 21 185.85 3.47 66.67
N ALA A 22 186.16 2.49 67.53
CA ALA A 22 185.22 1.44 67.91
C ALA A 22 183.98 1.98 68.64
N ASN A 23 184.15 2.98 69.53
CA ASN A 23 183.04 3.66 70.19
C ASN A 23 182.16 4.45 69.19
N LEU A 24 182.78 5.07 68.18
CA LEU A 24 182.05 5.78 67.11
C LEU A 24 181.23 4.80 66.26
N GLN A 25 181.80 3.65 65.90
CA GLN A 25 181.08 2.58 65.20
C GLN A 25 179.92 2.03 66.04
N LEU A 26 180.14 1.78 67.33
CA LEU A 26 179.08 1.34 68.25
C LEU A 26 177.94 2.37 68.36
N GLY A 27 178.26 3.66 68.46
CA GLY A 27 177.28 4.74 68.47
C GLY A 27 176.44 4.80 67.19
N THR A 28 177.07 4.66 66.01
CA THR A 28 176.34 4.63 64.73
C THR A 28 175.47 3.37 64.57
N LEU A 29 175.91 2.21 65.07
CA LEU A 29 175.09 0.99 65.09
C LEU A 29 173.89 1.11 66.05
N GLN A 30 174.08 1.74 67.21
CA GLN A 30 172.98 2.03 68.14
C GLN A 30 171.96 3.00 67.51
N GLN A 31 172.43 4.03 66.82
CA GLN A 31 171.56 4.97 66.10
C GLN A 31 170.78 4.28 64.96
N HIS A 32 171.42 3.37 64.22
CA HIS A 32 170.75 2.61 63.16
C HIS A 32 169.70 1.63 63.71
N ASN A 33 169.99 0.93 64.82
CA ASN A 33 169.02 0.08 65.50
C ASN A 33 167.83 0.89 66.05
N ALA A 34 168.05 2.10 66.56
CA ALA A 34 166.98 2.99 67.00
C ALA A 34 166.10 3.45 65.82
N HIS A 35 166.68 3.70 64.64
CA HIS A 35 165.92 4.00 63.41
C HIS A 35 165.05 2.82 62.98
N LEU A 36 165.62 1.60 62.92
CA LEU A 36 164.91 0.39 62.53
C LEU A 36 163.76 0.05 63.51
N LEU A 37 163.93 0.33 64.80
CA LEU A 37 162.85 0.20 65.79
C LEU A 37 161.72 1.21 65.54
N ALA A 38 162.04 2.49 65.29
CA ALA A 38 161.04 3.51 64.98
C ALA A 38 160.29 3.21 63.66
N GLU A 39 160.98 2.69 62.64
CA GLU A 39 160.36 2.20 61.41
C GLU A 39 159.43 1.00 61.68
N ALA A 40 159.88 0.01 62.47
CA ALA A 40 159.06 -1.14 62.84
C ALA A 40 157.80 -0.75 63.63
N GLU A 41 157.90 0.21 64.55
CA GLU A 41 156.75 0.77 65.27
C GLU A 41 155.79 1.51 64.34
N ASN A 42 156.31 2.28 63.38
CA ASN A 42 155.50 2.98 62.37
C ASN A 42 154.78 2.00 61.42
N PHE A 43 155.46 0.94 60.98
CA PHE A 43 154.83 -0.15 60.21
C PHE A 43 153.76 -0.89 61.04
N ASN A 44 154.03 -1.19 62.31
CA ASN A 44 153.06 -1.82 63.20
C ASN A 44 151.82 -0.91 63.41
N SER A 45 152.01 0.39 63.63
CA SER A 45 150.92 1.38 63.70
C SER A 45 150.08 1.39 62.41
N THR A 46 150.74 1.38 61.26
CA THR A 46 150.10 1.30 59.94
C THR A 46 149.29 0.00 59.76
N ILE A 47 149.86 -1.14 60.13
CA ILE A 47 149.19 -2.46 60.08
C ILE A 47 147.96 -2.49 60.99
N ASN A 48 148.04 -1.94 62.20
CA ASN A 48 146.91 -1.86 63.13
C ASN A 48 145.79 -0.95 62.59
N SER A 49 146.14 0.20 62.03
CA SER A 49 145.18 1.11 61.36
C SER A 49 144.48 0.44 60.17
N GLN A 50 145.23 -0.21 59.28
CA GLN A 50 144.68 -0.95 58.15
C GLN A 50 143.80 -2.13 58.61
N SER A 51 144.19 -2.84 59.68
CA SER A 51 143.40 -3.94 60.25
C SER A 51 142.07 -3.45 60.81
N ALA A 52 142.05 -2.31 61.50
CA ALA A 52 140.82 -1.68 61.99
C ALA A 52 139.90 -1.27 60.82
N LEU A 53 140.45 -0.69 59.76
CA LEU A 53 139.69 -0.37 58.54
C LEU A 53 139.11 -1.63 57.87
N ILE A 54 139.87 -2.71 57.77
CA ILE A 54 139.39 -4.00 57.21
C ILE A 54 138.24 -4.57 58.05
N VAL A 55 138.29 -4.49 59.38
CA VAL A 55 137.19 -4.92 60.27
C VAL A 55 135.96 -4.02 60.10
N GLY A 56 136.14 -2.71 59.98
CA GLY A 56 135.06 -1.75 59.71
C GLY A 56 134.39 -2.00 58.35
N LEU A 57 135.18 -2.26 57.31
CA LEU A 57 134.70 -2.62 55.97
C LEU A 57 133.94 -3.94 55.98
N ARG A 58 134.50 -5.01 56.56
CA ARG A 58 133.81 -6.31 56.72
C ARG A 58 132.47 -6.17 57.44
N SER A 59 132.43 -5.41 58.54
CA SER A 59 131.21 -5.13 59.29
C SER A 59 130.16 -4.37 58.47
N THR A 60 130.63 -3.47 57.59
CA THR A 60 129.75 -2.69 56.70
C THR A 60 129.20 -3.52 55.55
N VAL A 61 130.04 -4.35 54.92
CA VAL A 61 129.62 -5.33 53.89
C VAL A 61 128.61 -6.33 54.46
N TYR A 62 128.79 -6.79 55.70
CA TYR A 62 127.82 -7.67 56.36
C TYR A 62 126.45 -7.00 56.58
N ARG A 63 126.42 -5.72 56.98
CA ARG A 63 125.15 -4.96 57.06
C ARG A 63 124.51 -4.82 55.68
N LEU A 64 125.26 -4.35 54.68
CA LEU A 64 124.75 -4.17 53.32
C LEU A 64 124.17 -5.47 52.73
N ASN A 65 124.81 -6.62 52.95
CA ASN A 65 124.31 -7.92 52.50
C ASN A 65 123.03 -8.38 53.24
N LYS A 66 122.87 -7.99 54.51
CA LYS A 66 121.62 -8.21 55.27
C LYS A 66 120.50 -7.30 54.75
N ASP A 67 120.82 -6.04 54.49
CA ASP A 67 119.86 -5.04 54.05
C ASP A 67 119.41 -5.30 52.59
N GLU A 68 120.32 -5.76 51.73
CA GLU A 68 120.05 -6.31 50.39
C GLU A 68 119.02 -7.45 50.44
N LYS A 69 119.20 -8.43 51.34
CA LYS A 69 118.24 -9.53 51.54
C LYS A 69 116.88 -9.06 52.06
N LEU A 70 116.85 -8.02 52.89
CA LEU A 70 115.60 -7.42 53.36
C LEU A 70 114.87 -6.68 52.23
N VAL A 71 115.60 -5.92 51.41
CA VAL A 71 115.05 -5.26 50.20
C VAL A 71 114.52 -6.30 49.20
N GLU A 72 115.21 -7.42 49.02
CA GLU A 72 114.75 -8.50 48.15
C GLU A 72 113.46 -9.15 48.67
N TYR A 73 113.38 -9.45 49.97
CA TYR A 73 112.17 -9.95 50.61
C TYR A 73 110.98 -8.97 50.46
N LEU A 74 111.23 -7.67 50.65
CA LEU A 74 110.22 -6.63 50.48
C LEU A 74 109.76 -6.50 49.02
N ARG A 75 110.67 -6.61 48.04
CA ARG A 75 110.32 -6.62 46.61
C ARG A 75 109.42 -7.80 46.26
N ASN A 76 109.81 -9.01 46.67
CA ASN A 76 109.01 -10.23 46.43
C ASN A 76 107.64 -10.17 47.11
N THR A 77 107.55 -9.54 48.29
CA THR A 77 106.27 -9.29 48.98
C THR A 77 105.40 -8.28 48.22
N LEU A 78 105.99 -7.16 47.78
CA LEU A 78 105.31 -6.13 47.00
C LEU A 78 104.77 -6.68 45.68
N GLU A 79 105.56 -7.48 44.95
CA GLU A 79 105.09 -8.15 43.73
C GLU A 79 103.92 -9.10 44.00
N ARG A 80 103.94 -9.86 45.11
CA ARG A 80 102.82 -10.73 45.46
C ARG A 80 101.54 -9.90 45.69
N CYS A 81 101.64 -8.82 46.46
CA CYS A 81 100.50 -7.94 46.71
C CYS A 81 100.04 -7.22 45.42
N GLN A 82 100.93 -6.89 44.50
CA GLN A 82 100.56 -6.36 43.18
C GLN A 82 99.75 -7.38 42.37
N ARG A 83 100.19 -8.65 42.32
CA ARG A 83 99.47 -9.75 41.64
C ARG A 83 98.10 -10.02 42.30
N GLU A 84 98.01 -9.91 43.62
CA GLU A 84 96.75 -10.01 44.38
C GLU A 84 95.80 -8.84 44.01
N VAL A 85 96.29 -7.59 44.03
CA VAL A 85 95.54 -6.38 43.64
C VAL A 85 95.05 -6.46 42.20
N ASP A 86 95.87 -6.90 41.24
CA ASP A 86 95.45 -7.03 39.84
C ASP A 86 94.50 -8.21 39.60
N THR A 87 94.45 -9.19 40.52
CA THR A 87 93.42 -10.22 40.56
C THR A 87 92.10 -9.67 41.13
N VAL A 88 92.16 -8.81 42.16
CA VAL A 88 90.99 -8.10 42.69
C VAL A 88 90.37 -7.19 41.62
N LYS A 89 91.16 -6.37 40.92
CA LYS A 89 90.67 -5.52 39.80
C LYS A 89 89.97 -6.31 38.70
N LYS A 90 90.46 -7.50 38.36
CA LYS A 90 89.80 -8.40 37.39
C LYS A 90 88.44 -8.87 37.90
N ARG A 91 88.33 -9.21 39.19
CA ARG A 91 87.06 -9.62 39.83
C ARG A 91 86.08 -8.45 39.96
N GLU A 92 86.56 -7.27 40.33
CA GLU A 92 85.80 -6.02 40.38
C GLU A 92 85.20 -5.71 39.00
N LYS A 93 86.01 -5.75 37.93
CA LYS A 93 85.51 -5.58 36.57
C LYS A 93 84.42 -6.60 36.21
N LEU A 94 84.64 -7.89 36.46
CA LEU A 94 83.65 -8.93 36.18
C LEU A 94 82.32 -8.69 36.92
N LEU A 95 82.37 -8.30 38.20
CA LEU A 95 81.17 -7.96 38.98
C LEU A 95 80.47 -6.71 38.44
N GLN A 96 81.21 -5.75 37.88
CA GLN A 96 80.64 -4.55 37.26
C GLN A 96 80.02 -4.85 35.88
N ASP A 97 80.65 -5.72 35.10
CA ASP A 97 80.11 -6.24 33.83
C ASP A 97 78.82 -7.08 34.08
N GLU A 98 78.78 -7.91 35.14
CA GLU A 98 77.55 -8.61 35.55
C GLU A 98 76.47 -7.67 36.11
N HIS A 99 76.83 -6.68 36.93
CA HIS A 99 75.87 -5.72 37.48
C HIS A 99 75.21 -4.87 36.37
N THR A 100 75.99 -4.42 35.38
CA THR A 100 75.42 -3.68 34.23
C THR A 100 74.51 -4.57 33.39
N LYS A 101 74.89 -5.83 33.13
CA LYS A 101 74.04 -6.82 32.44
C LYS A 101 72.73 -7.08 33.18
N LEU A 102 72.78 -7.31 34.49
CA LEU A 102 71.58 -7.50 35.34
C LEU A 102 70.67 -6.27 35.27
N LYS A 103 71.24 -5.07 35.43
CA LYS A 103 70.52 -3.79 35.34
C LYS A 103 69.83 -3.61 33.98
N THR A 104 70.45 -4.03 32.88
CA THR A 104 69.79 -4.01 31.56
C THR A 104 68.64 -5.01 31.46
N SER A 105 68.79 -6.25 31.93
CA SER A 105 67.70 -7.25 31.91
C SER A 105 66.48 -6.77 32.70
N THR A 106 66.69 -6.35 33.95
CA THR A 106 65.62 -5.85 34.82
C THR A 106 64.93 -4.60 34.26
N ASN A 107 65.62 -3.75 33.50
CA ASN A 107 64.99 -2.62 32.83
C ASN A 107 64.11 -3.05 31.65
N VAL A 108 64.57 -3.97 30.80
CA VAL A 108 63.76 -4.54 29.69
C VAL A 108 62.54 -5.28 30.22
N GLU A 109 62.68 -6.04 31.32
CA GLU A 109 61.58 -6.72 31.99
C GLU A 109 60.54 -5.73 32.56
N LYS A 110 60.99 -4.62 33.16
CA LYS A 110 60.11 -3.54 33.63
C LYS A 110 59.37 -2.86 32.48
N GLU A 111 60.04 -2.56 31.38
CA GLU A 111 59.45 -1.94 30.19
C GLU A 111 58.38 -2.86 29.55
N ALA A 112 58.71 -4.15 29.38
CA ALA A 112 57.78 -5.15 28.87
C ALA A 112 56.56 -5.36 29.80
N LEU A 113 56.73 -5.23 31.11
CA LEU A 113 55.64 -5.28 32.09
C LEU A 113 54.80 -4.00 32.08
N MET A 114 55.43 -2.83 31.92
CA MET A 114 54.75 -1.54 31.84
C MET A 114 53.90 -1.41 30.58
N ASN A 115 54.40 -1.88 29.43
CA ASN A 115 53.64 -1.95 28.18
C ASN A 115 52.39 -2.84 28.33
N LYS A 116 52.53 -4.03 28.94
CA LYS A 116 51.38 -4.91 29.24
C LYS A 116 50.34 -4.25 30.17
N ILE A 117 50.77 -3.40 31.11
CA ILE A 117 49.87 -2.63 31.97
C ILE A 117 49.13 -1.56 31.16
N LEU A 118 49.81 -0.87 30.24
CA LEU A 118 49.19 0.13 29.35
C LEU A 118 48.19 -0.51 28.39
N ASP A 119 48.52 -1.65 27.77
CA ASP A 119 47.61 -2.44 26.93
C ASP A 119 46.35 -2.84 27.71
N PHE A 120 46.52 -3.37 28.92
CA PHE A 120 45.42 -3.75 29.82
C PHE A 120 44.59 -2.54 30.27
N GLN A 121 45.22 -1.38 30.48
CA GLN A 121 44.52 -0.14 30.80
C GLN A 121 43.66 0.35 29.62
N GLN A 122 44.19 0.35 28.40
CA GLN A 122 43.49 0.75 27.18
C GLN A 122 42.36 -0.24 26.84
N HIS A 123 42.59 -1.54 27.06
CA HIS A 123 41.58 -2.59 26.90
C HIS A 123 40.38 -2.38 27.85
N LEU A 124 40.61 -2.05 29.12
CA LEU A 124 39.53 -1.78 30.07
C LEU A 124 38.75 -0.51 29.68
N GLN A 125 39.42 0.57 29.27
CA GLN A 125 38.74 1.76 28.76
C GLN A 125 37.81 1.47 27.56
N ARG A 126 38.22 0.57 26.64
CA ARG A 126 37.34 0.12 25.55
C ARG A 126 36.12 -0.66 26.07
N ASN A 127 36.32 -1.57 27.02
CA ASN A 127 35.22 -2.34 27.64
C ASN A 127 34.21 -1.42 28.35
N ASP A 128 34.69 -0.42 29.08
CA ASP A 128 33.84 0.48 29.85
C ASP A 128 33.04 1.39 28.89
N ALA A 129 33.66 1.86 27.80
CA ALA A 129 32.99 2.60 26.72
C ALA A 129 31.96 1.73 25.98
N ALA A 130 32.27 0.46 25.67
CA ALA A 130 31.33 -0.47 25.05
C ALA A 130 30.12 -0.76 25.97
N SER A 131 30.36 -0.96 27.27
CA SER A 131 29.30 -1.13 28.27
C SER A 131 28.42 0.11 28.39
N GLY A 132 28.99 1.32 28.27
CA GLY A 132 28.23 2.57 28.22
C GLY A 132 27.30 2.64 26.99
N LYS A 133 27.78 2.25 25.81
CA LYS A 133 26.98 2.17 24.58
C LYS A 133 25.81 1.19 24.72
N VAL A 134 26.06 -0.03 25.19
CA VAL A 134 25.00 -1.05 25.40
C VAL A 134 23.88 -0.51 26.29
N ILE A 135 24.20 0.20 27.38
CA ILE A 135 23.19 0.81 28.27
C ILE A 135 22.35 1.90 27.57
N ILE A 136 22.93 2.64 26.63
CA ILE A 136 22.21 3.65 25.84
C ILE A 136 21.29 2.98 24.80
N LEU A 137 21.83 2.01 24.06
CA LEU A 137 21.10 1.26 23.03
C LEU A 137 19.94 0.46 23.65
N GLU A 138 20.15 -0.19 24.80
CA GLU A 138 19.08 -0.82 25.57
C GLU A 138 17.93 0.12 25.95
N LYS A 139 18.22 1.40 26.25
CA LYS A 139 17.18 2.40 26.58
C LYS A 139 16.40 2.78 25.33
N GLU A 140 17.07 3.04 24.22
CA GLU A 140 16.42 3.42 22.97
C GLU A 140 15.61 2.26 22.37
N ILE A 141 16.12 1.02 22.42
CA ILE A 141 15.38 -0.21 22.09
C ILE A 141 14.08 -0.31 22.92
N LYS A 142 14.13 -0.05 24.23
CA LYS A 142 12.95 -0.07 25.11
C LYS A 142 11.95 1.05 24.78
N LYS A 143 12.42 2.22 24.36
CA LYS A 143 11.62 3.35 23.88
C LYS A 143 10.93 3.00 22.55
N LEU A 144 11.68 2.61 21.52
CA LEU A 144 11.14 2.17 20.23
C LEU A 144 10.14 1.01 20.37
N GLN A 145 10.37 0.06 21.29
CA GLN A 145 9.42 -1.01 21.60
C GLN A 145 8.12 -0.52 22.26
N LYS A 146 8.16 0.56 23.05
CA LYS A 146 6.98 1.18 23.66
C LYS A 146 6.19 1.95 22.60
N ASP A 147 6.87 2.78 21.82
CA ASP A 147 6.25 3.68 20.84
C ASP A 147 5.61 2.88 19.70
N LYS A 148 6.28 1.82 19.23
CA LYS A 148 5.71 0.80 18.33
C LYS A 148 4.41 0.19 18.89
N LYS A 149 4.39 -0.19 20.17
CA LYS A 149 3.20 -0.80 20.80
C LYS A 149 2.03 0.18 20.90
N ALA A 150 2.29 1.46 21.13
CA ALA A 150 1.26 2.50 21.12
C ALA A 150 0.63 2.61 19.72
N LEU A 151 1.43 2.84 18.68
CA LEU A 151 0.91 2.95 17.32
C LEU A 151 0.21 1.68 16.83
N GLN A 152 0.65 0.48 17.25
CA GLN A 152 -0.05 -0.76 16.92
C GLN A 152 -1.46 -0.80 17.54
N VAL A 153 -1.65 -0.35 18.79
CA VAL A 153 -2.97 -0.24 19.41
C VAL A 153 -3.83 0.82 18.72
N ASP A 154 -3.24 1.95 18.31
CA ASP A 154 -3.95 2.99 17.55
C ASP A 154 -4.43 2.47 16.19
N LEU A 155 -3.59 1.71 15.47
CA LEU A 155 -3.92 1.06 14.20
C LEU A 155 -4.98 -0.03 14.36
N GLU A 156 -4.89 -0.88 15.39
CA GLU A 156 -5.92 -1.90 15.68
C GLU A 156 -7.27 -1.23 16.02
N GLY A 157 -7.25 -0.18 16.83
CA GLY A 157 -8.43 0.62 17.15
C GLY A 157 -9.03 1.33 15.93
N SER A 158 -8.21 1.81 15.00
CA SER A 158 -8.65 2.49 13.78
C SER A 158 -9.15 1.53 12.70
N ASN A 159 -8.52 0.36 12.55
CA ASN A 159 -9.05 -0.74 11.73
C ASN A 159 -10.41 -1.21 12.25
N SER A 160 -10.60 -1.28 13.57
CA SER A 160 -11.92 -1.57 14.17
C SER A 160 -12.98 -0.52 13.78
N ARG A 161 -12.65 0.78 13.83
CA ARG A 161 -13.55 1.85 13.33
C ARG A 161 -13.89 1.69 11.86
N CYS A 162 -12.88 1.39 11.02
CA CYS A 162 -13.05 1.15 9.58
C CYS A 162 -14.00 -0.03 9.32
N ASN A 163 -13.79 -1.17 9.97
CA ASN A 163 -14.63 -2.36 9.81
C ASN A 163 -16.10 -2.09 10.19
N ASN A 164 -16.34 -1.34 11.28
CA ASN A 164 -17.69 -0.98 11.74
C ASN A 164 -18.39 -0.03 10.76
N LEU A 165 -17.69 0.99 10.23
CA LEU A 165 -18.23 1.89 9.21
C LEU A 165 -18.51 1.15 7.89
N GLN A 166 -17.64 0.22 7.48
CA GLN A 166 -17.81 -0.56 6.26
C GLN A 166 -19.01 -1.52 6.36
N ALA A 167 -19.25 -2.09 7.54
CA ALA A 167 -20.47 -2.86 7.81
C ALA A 167 -21.74 -1.99 7.74
N HIS A 168 -21.69 -0.74 8.22
CA HIS A 168 -22.82 0.20 8.09
C HIS A 168 -23.08 0.63 6.64
N VAL A 169 -22.05 0.92 5.85
CA VAL A 169 -22.20 1.20 4.40
C VAL A 169 -22.86 0.00 3.70
N ALA A 170 -22.33 -1.20 3.88
CA ALA A 170 -22.90 -2.41 3.29
C ALA A 170 -24.36 -2.68 3.72
N GLN A 171 -24.75 -2.29 4.94
CA GLN A 171 -26.13 -2.37 5.41
C GLN A 171 -27.05 -1.34 4.73
N LEU A 172 -26.59 -0.10 4.55
CA LEU A 172 -27.35 0.95 3.85
C LEU A 172 -27.54 0.62 2.37
N ASP A 173 -26.47 0.16 1.72
CA ASP A 173 -26.50 -0.21 0.30
C ASP A 173 -27.42 -1.41 0.07
N LYS A 174 -27.37 -2.44 0.93
CA LYS A 174 -28.28 -3.59 0.89
C LYS A 174 -29.76 -3.18 1.04
N MET A 175 -30.09 -2.28 1.96
CA MET A 175 -31.47 -1.77 2.05
C MET A 175 -31.87 -0.99 0.79
N SER A 176 -30.96 -0.20 0.21
CA SER A 176 -31.23 0.50 -1.05
C SER A 176 -31.46 -0.45 -2.22
N GLU A 177 -30.81 -1.62 -2.23
CA GLU A 177 -30.98 -2.66 -3.22
C GLU A 177 -32.33 -3.38 -3.05
N GLU A 178 -32.69 -3.77 -1.83
CA GLU A 178 -34.00 -4.33 -1.47
C GLU A 178 -35.17 -3.41 -1.91
N PHE A 179 -35.05 -2.09 -1.67
CA PHE A 179 -36.06 -1.13 -2.13
C PHE A 179 -36.17 -1.05 -3.66
N VAL A 180 -35.09 -1.25 -4.41
CA VAL A 180 -35.11 -1.30 -5.89
C VAL A 180 -35.77 -2.58 -6.39
N GLU A 181 -35.58 -3.70 -5.70
CA GLU A 181 -36.25 -4.97 -6.05
C GLU A 181 -37.77 -4.89 -5.82
N VAL A 182 -38.21 -4.32 -4.70
CA VAL A 182 -39.65 -4.09 -4.43
C VAL A 182 -40.28 -3.18 -5.49
N LYS A 183 -39.58 -2.10 -5.90
CA LYS A 183 -40.09 -1.23 -6.98
C LYS A 183 -40.26 -1.99 -8.29
N ARG A 184 -39.25 -2.77 -8.68
CA ARG A 184 -39.26 -3.59 -9.90
C ARG A 184 -40.37 -4.64 -9.90
N ALA A 185 -40.68 -5.22 -8.74
CA ALA A 185 -41.80 -6.16 -8.60
C ALA A 185 -43.15 -5.50 -8.90
N MET A 186 -43.43 -4.34 -8.28
CA MET A 186 -44.66 -3.58 -8.55
C MET A 186 -44.75 -3.08 -10.01
N GLU A 187 -43.63 -2.64 -10.59
CA GLU A 187 -43.56 -2.26 -12.00
C GLU A 187 -43.93 -3.43 -12.93
N ASN A 188 -43.45 -4.65 -12.63
CA ASN A 188 -43.82 -5.86 -13.37
C ASN A 188 -45.31 -6.19 -13.21
N GLU A 189 -45.84 -6.20 -11.97
CA GLU A 189 -47.26 -6.49 -11.68
C GLU A 189 -48.21 -5.57 -12.45
N ILE A 190 -47.90 -4.26 -12.51
CA ILE A 190 -48.67 -3.30 -13.31
C ILE A 190 -48.65 -3.67 -14.80
N THR A 191 -47.48 -3.98 -15.37
CA THR A 191 -47.40 -4.36 -16.80
C THR A 191 -48.11 -5.68 -17.13
N GLU A 192 -48.18 -6.62 -16.18
CA GLU A 192 -48.93 -7.87 -16.35
C GLU A 192 -50.44 -7.62 -16.36
N ILE A 193 -50.95 -6.75 -15.47
CA ILE A 193 -52.37 -6.40 -15.41
C ILE A 193 -52.77 -5.49 -16.58
N GLU A 194 -51.89 -4.58 -17.04
CA GLU A 194 -52.09 -3.81 -18.27
C GLU A 194 -52.17 -4.71 -19.52
N SER A 195 -51.37 -5.78 -19.56
CA SER A 195 -51.44 -6.80 -20.60
C SER A 195 -52.78 -7.55 -20.57
N MET A 196 -53.24 -7.98 -19.39
CA MET A 196 -54.57 -8.59 -19.23
C MET A 196 -55.69 -7.64 -19.66
N LEU A 197 -55.67 -6.37 -19.23
CA LEU A 197 -56.64 -5.36 -19.64
C LEU A 197 -56.66 -5.14 -21.16
N SER A 198 -55.49 -5.22 -21.82
CA SER A 198 -55.39 -5.14 -23.28
C SER A 198 -56.12 -6.30 -23.97
N VAL A 199 -55.93 -7.53 -23.48
CA VAL A 199 -56.64 -8.73 -23.98
C VAL A 199 -58.15 -8.60 -23.75
N THR A 200 -58.60 -8.29 -22.53
CA THR A 200 -60.03 -8.17 -22.22
C THR A 200 -60.71 -7.05 -23.03
N ARG A 201 -60.00 -5.94 -23.32
CA ARG A 201 -60.50 -4.90 -24.25
C ARG A 201 -60.66 -5.43 -25.68
N GLN A 202 -59.72 -6.22 -26.19
CA GLN A 202 -59.81 -6.82 -27.52
C GLN A 202 -60.95 -7.86 -27.60
N GLU A 203 -61.14 -8.66 -26.56
CA GLU A 203 -62.27 -9.61 -26.44
C GLU A 203 -63.61 -8.87 -26.40
N LEU A 204 -63.69 -7.75 -25.68
CA LEU A 204 -64.88 -6.89 -25.61
C LEU A 204 -65.22 -6.27 -26.97
N GLU A 205 -64.23 -5.81 -27.75
CA GLU A 205 -64.45 -5.33 -29.12
C GLU A 205 -64.98 -6.42 -30.06
N ILE A 206 -64.43 -7.64 -29.96
CA ILE A 206 -64.89 -8.80 -30.74
C ILE A 206 -66.32 -9.19 -30.34
N CYS A 207 -66.63 -9.20 -29.05
CA CYS A 207 -67.97 -9.47 -28.52
C CYS A 207 -68.98 -8.41 -29.01
N ASN A 208 -68.63 -7.12 -28.91
CA ASN A 208 -69.46 -6.01 -29.37
C ASN A 208 -69.71 -6.04 -30.89
N LYS A 209 -68.73 -6.48 -31.69
CA LYS A 209 -68.90 -6.68 -33.13
C LYS A 209 -69.90 -7.79 -33.44
N LYS A 210 -69.77 -8.96 -32.78
CA LYS A 210 -70.73 -10.08 -32.90
C LYS A 210 -72.14 -9.66 -32.48
N GLN A 211 -72.28 -8.92 -31.37
CA GLN A 211 -73.58 -8.44 -30.90
C GLN A 211 -74.25 -7.57 -31.97
N ARG A 212 -73.53 -6.59 -32.55
CA ARG A 212 -74.08 -5.74 -33.62
C ARG A 212 -74.45 -6.52 -34.89
N GLU A 213 -73.64 -7.51 -35.26
CA GLU A 213 -73.94 -8.40 -36.40
C GLU A 213 -75.22 -9.22 -36.16
N ALA A 214 -75.43 -9.69 -34.93
CA ALA A 214 -76.64 -10.42 -34.54
C ALA A 214 -77.88 -9.49 -34.36
N GLU A 215 -77.70 -8.27 -33.86
CA GLU A 215 -78.76 -7.24 -33.77
C GLU A 215 -79.27 -6.86 -35.17
N GLU A 216 -78.37 -6.72 -36.15
CA GLU A 216 -78.73 -6.45 -37.55
C GLU A 216 -79.45 -7.64 -38.21
N LEU A 217 -79.12 -8.88 -37.83
CA LEU A 217 -79.85 -10.09 -38.28
C LEU A 217 -81.23 -10.20 -37.64
N ALA A 218 -81.36 -9.92 -36.34
CA ALA A 218 -82.64 -9.90 -35.63
C ALA A 218 -83.60 -8.87 -36.26
N HIS A 219 -83.16 -7.62 -36.46
CA HIS A 219 -83.99 -6.59 -37.09
C HIS A 219 -84.43 -6.95 -38.53
N LYS A 220 -83.63 -7.69 -39.30
CA LYS A 220 -84.03 -8.20 -40.62
C LYS A 220 -85.14 -9.25 -40.52
N ALA A 221 -85.05 -10.17 -39.55
CA ALA A 221 -86.09 -11.17 -39.29
C ALA A 221 -87.38 -10.52 -38.73
N GLU A 222 -87.28 -9.58 -37.81
CA GLU A 222 -88.42 -8.79 -37.29
C GLU A 222 -89.15 -8.04 -38.41
N ALA A 223 -88.41 -7.36 -39.31
CA ALA A 223 -88.99 -6.66 -40.46
C ALA A 223 -89.70 -7.62 -41.43
N HIS A 224 -89.15 -8.82 -41.65
CA HIS A 224 -89.79 -9.84 -42.47
C HIS A 224 -91.10 -10.35 -41.85
N ILE A 225 -91.13 -10.59 -40.54
CA ILE A 225 -92.33 -11.01 -39.79
C ILE A 225 -93.38 -9.89 -39.79
N ALA A 226 -92.98 -8.62 -39.63
CA ALA A 226 -93.89 -7.48 -39.73
C ALA A 226 -94.56 -7.40 -41.12
N SER A 227 -93.80 -7.64 -42.20
CA SER A 227 -94.34 -7.71 -43.57
C SER A 227 -95.37 -8.84 -43.73
N LEU A 228 -95.09 -10.03 -43.19
CA LEU A 228 -96.04 -11.16 -43.19
C LEU A 228 -97.31 -10.87 -42.38
N GLN A 229 -97.21 -10.14 -41.26
CA GLN A 229 -98.36 -9.70 -40.47
C GLN A 229 -99.24 -8.69 -41.23
N ASP A 230 -98.68 -7.79 -42.03
CA ASP A 230 -99.47 -6.84 -42.83
C ASP A 230 -100.16 -7.53 -44.02
N VAL A 231 -99.53 -8.53 -44.65
CA VAL A 231 -100.22 -9.43 -45.60
C VAL A 231 -101.40 -10.15 -44.92
N THR A 232 -101.22 -10.61 -43.68
CA THR A 232 -102.27 -11.31 -42.91
C THR A 232 -103.47 -10.38 -42.61
N LYS A 233 -103.22 -9.11 -42.24
CA LYS A 233 -104.30 -8.09 -42.07
C LYS A 233 -105.02 -7.78 -43.40
N SER A 234 -104.29 -7.77 -44.51
CA SER A 234 -104.85 -7.57 -45.85
C SER A 234 -105.79 -8.71 -46.27
N LEU A 235 -105.53 -9.94 -45.81
CA LEU A 235 -106.46 -11.07 -46.00
C LEU A 235 -107.72 -10.95 -45.12
N GLN A 236 -107.55 -10.64 -43.83
CA GLN A 236 -108.69 -10.49 -42.90
C GLN A 236 -109.70 -9.42 -43.35
N THR A 237 -109.21 -8.28 -43.88
CA THR A 237 -110.09 -7.23 -44.42
C THR A 237 -110.83 -7.65 -45.69
N LYS A 238 -110.34 -8.64 -46.45
CA LYS A 238 -111.07 -9.22 -47.59
C LYS A 238 -112.17 -10.18 -47.17
N ASP A 239 -111.99 -10.93 -46.07
CA ASP A 239 -113.06 -11.75 -45.50
C ASP A 239 -114.22 -10.89 -44.97
N GLU A 240 -113.95 -9.70 -44.43
CA GLU A 240 -114.98 -8.73 -44.01
C GLU A 240 -115.78 -8.13 -45.20
N GLU A 241 -115.12 -7.87 -46.33
CA GLU A 241 -115.79 -7.49 -47.59
C GLU A 241 -116.70 -8.61 -48.11
N ILE A 242 -116.26 -9.87 -48.05
CA ILE A 242 -117.07 -11.04 -48.42
C ILE A 242 -118.29 -11.17 -47.49
N GLY A 243 -118.11 -11.01 -46.18
CA GLY A 243 -119.20 -11.04 -45.21
C GLY A 243 -120.27 -9.96 -45.44
N THR A 244 -119.86 -8.75 -45.82
CA THR A 244 -120.80 -7.65 -46.15
C THR A 244 -121.50 -7.84 -47.50
N LEU A 245 -120.86 -8.48 -48.48
CA LEU A 245 -121.54 -8.91 -49.72
C LEU A 245 -122.58 -10.01 -49.45
N MET A 246 -122.28 -10.98 -48.57
CA MET A 246 -123.21 -12.06 -48.25
C MET A 246 -124.48 -11.56 -47.54
N GLN A 247 -124.36 -10.58 -46.63
CA GLN A 247 -125.54 -9.88 -46.06
C GLN A 247 -126.36 -9.09 -47.09
N LYS A 248 -125.79 -8.75 -48.24
CA LYS A 248 -126.45 -7.97 -49.30
C LYS A 248 -127.29 -8.87 -50.21
N LEU A 249 -126.87 -10.13 -50.41
CA LEU A 249 -127.64 -11.16 -51.12
C LEU A 249 -128.93 -11.51 -50.37
N MET A 250 -128.85 -11.80 -49.06
CA MET A 250 -130.03 -12.17 -48.26
C MET A 250 -131.18 -11.15 -48.35
N ARG A 251 -130.86 -9.84 -48.36
CA ARG A 251 -131.88 -8.77 -48.48
C ARG A 251 -132.56 -8.75 -49.84
N LEU A 252 -131.85 -9.14 -50.90
CA LEU A 252 -132.42 -9.23 -52.26
C LEU A 252 -133.34 -10.45 -52.39
N GLU A 253 -133.08 -11.53 -51.66
CA GLU A 253 -133.97 -12.70 -51.57
C GLU A 253 -135.28 -12.34 -50.84
N ASP A 254 -135.21 -11.65 -49.70
CA ASP A 254 -136.38 -11.10 -48.98
C ASP A 254 -137.24 -10.17 -49.87
N GLU A 255 -136.59 -9.30 -50.66
CA GLU A 255 -137.30 -8.40 -51.58
C GLU A 255 -138.00 -9.15 -52.74
N VAL A 256 -137.44 -10.26 -53.22
CA VAL A 256 -138.09 -11.11 -54.23
C VAL A 256 -139.30 -11.82 -53.64
N GLU A 257 -139.20 -12.41 -52.44
CA GLU A 257 -140.33 -13.13 -51.81
C GLU A 257 -141.53 -12.20 -51.51
N GLN A 258 -141.28 -10.91 -51.24
CA GLN A 258 -142.35 -9.90 -51.17
C GLN A 258 -143.02 -9.61 -52.52
N ARG A 259 -142.30 -9.69 -53.63
CA ARG A 259 -142.87 -9.45 -54.98
C ARG A 259 -143.79 -10.58 -55.40
N ASP A 260 -143.40 -11.83 -55.14
CA ASP A 260 -144.23 -13.00 -55.48
C ASP A 260 -145.55 -13.01 -54.70
N LYS A 261 -145.51 -12.67 -53.40
CA LYS A 261 -146.72 -12.52 -52.56
C LYS A 261 -147.66 -11.42 -53.08
N ARG A 262 -147.14 -10.34 -53.68
CA ARG A 262 -147.95 -9.30 -54.35
C ARG A 262 -148.47 -9.78 -55.72
N TYR A 263 -147.68 -10.54 -56.47
CA TYR A 263 -148.05 -11.05 -57.79
C TYR A 263 -149.21 -12.07 -57.69
N ALA A 264 -149.21 -12.91 -56.66
CA ALA A 264 -150.30 -13.84 -56.37
C ALA A 264 -151.64 -13.12 -56.12
N GLY A 265 -151.65 -12.06 -55.30
CA GLY A 265 -152.86 -11.28 -55.01
C GLY A 265 -153.47 -10.63 -56.25
N LEU A 266 -152.63 -10.01 -57.09
CA LEU A 266 -153.06 -9.42 -58.37
C LEU A 266 -153.59 -10.49 -59.36
N GLN A 267 -153.09 -11.72 -59.28
CA GLN A 267 -153.54 -12.82 -60.14
C GLN A 267 -154.96 -13.30 -59.80
N ASP A 268 -155.37 -13.25 -58.52
CA ASP A 268 -156.74 -13.57 -58.11
C ASP A 268 -157.74 -12.44 -58.40
N GLU A 269 -157.33 -11.17 -58.29
CA GLU A 269 -158.14 -10.05 -58.79
C GLU A 269 -158.35 -10.14 -60.31
N LEU A 270 -157.31 -10.50 -61.07
CA LEU A 270 -157.39 -10.73 -62.51
C LEU A 270 -158.31 -11.91 -62.88
N ARG A 271 -158.32 -12.99 -62.10
CA ARG A 271 -159.29 -14.11 -62.28
C ARG A 271 -160.73 -13.62 -62.12
N LYS A 272 -160.99 -12.80 -61.10
CA LYS A 272 -162.30 -12.21 -60.80
C LYS A 272 -162.78 -11.31 -61.95
N ALA A 273 -161.92 -10.41 -62.42
CA ALA A 273 -162.22 -9.54 -63.56
C ALA A 273 -162.47 -10.35 -64.86
N ASN A 274 -161.71 -11.42 -65.12
CA ASN A 274 -161.94 -12.28 -66.29
C ASN A 274 -163.28 -13.04 -66.23
N THR A 275 -163.75 -13.46 -65.04
CA THR A 275 -165.10 -14.06 -64.93
C THR A 275 -166.22 -13.06 -65.20
N GLU A 276 -165.99 -11.76 -64.98
CA GLU A 276 -166.97 -10.71 -65.30
C GLU A 276 -166.89 -10.28 -66.77
N LEU A 277 -165.70 -10.30 -67.38
CA LEU A 277 -165.48 -9.86 -68.77
C LEU A 277 -165.91 -10.91 -69.83
N LEU A 278 -165.85 -12.20 -69.53
CA LEU A 278 -166.16 -13.28 -70.50
C LEU A 278 -167.68 -13.48 -70.75
N GLY A 279 -168.55 -12.65 -70.17
CA GLY A 279 -170.01 -12.83 -70.15
C GLY A 279 -170.79 -12.25 -71.34
N ILE A 280 -170.33 -11.17 -71.99
CA ILE A 280 -171.06 -10.50 -73.09
C ILE A 280 -170.20 -10.39 -74.36
N LYS A 281 -170.12 -11.54 -75.06
CA LYS A 281 -170.06 -11.74 -76.52
C LYS A 281 -169.00 -11.03 -77.40
N GLN A 282 -168.09 -11.87 -77.88
CA GLN A 282 -167.83 -12.20 -79.30
C GLN A 282 -167.55 -11.09 -80.35
N LEU A 283 -166.39 -11.25 -81.03
CA LEU A 283 -165.95 -10.63 -82.31
C LEU A 283 -165.56 -9.13 -82.18
N SER A 284 -164.50 -8.62 -82.83
CA SER A 284 -163.66 -9.12 -83.94
C SER A 284 -162.17 -8.69 -83.81
N GLN A 285 -161.32 -9.37 -84.60
CA GLN A 285 -159.96 -8.96 -85.06
C GLN A 285 -159.92 -7.55 -85.72
N ASP A 286 -158.78 -6.87 -85.92
CA ASP A 286 -157.34 -7.21 -85.72
C ASP A 286 -156.52 -5.90 -85.52
N ASP A 287 -155.31 -5.96 -84.94
CA ASP A 287 -154.18 -5.00 -85.18
C ASP A 287 -152.89 -5.25 -84.34
N THR A 288 -152.88 -6.18 -83.38
CA THR A 288 -151.77 -6.32 -82.41
C THR A 288 -150.47 -6.95 -82.93
N VAL A 289 -150.44 -7.43 -84.18
CA VAL A 289 -149.32 -8.23 -84.71
C VAL A 289 -148.11 -7.38 -85.16
N GLN A 290 -148.35 -6.19 -85.74
CA GLN A 290 -147.29 -5.44 -86.43
C GLN A 290 -146.20 -4.88 -85.49
N ALA A 291 -146.55 -4.56 -84.24
CA ALA A 291 -145.61 -4.05 -83.24
C ALA A 291 -144.56 -5.08 -82.79
N LEU A 292 -144.91 -6.38 -82.79
CA LEU A 292 -144.04 -7.47 -82.32
C LEU A 292 -142.89 -7.81 -83.27
N GLN A 293 -142.96 -7.38 -84.53
CA GLN A 293 -141.98 -7.75 -85.55
C GLN A 293 -140.74 -6.83 -85.56
N MET A 294 -140.91 -5.52 -85.35
CA MET A 294 -139.78 -4.57 -85.26
C MET A 294 -138.85 -4.85 -84.08
N ALA A 295 -139.38 -5.36 -82.96
CA ALA A 295 -138.58 -5.65 -81.76
C ALA A 295 -137.50 -6.72 -82.00
N ARG A 296 -137.78 -7.73 -82.82
CA ARG A 296 -136.83 -8.84 -83.10
C ARG A 296 -135.64 -8.42 -83.96
N GLN A 297 -135.83 -7.48 -84.89
CA GLN A 297 -134.78 -7.12 -85.85
C GLN A 297 -133.64 -6.30 -85.23
N LYS A 298 -133.87 -5.67 -84.07
CA LYS A 298 -132.87 -4.87 -83.34
C LYS A 298 -131.94 -5.69 -82.43
N ALA A 299 -132.30 -6.95 -82.13
CA ALA A 299 -131.49 -7.84 -81.32
C ALA A 299 -130.29 -8.42 -82.08
N ALA A 300 -130.51 -8.92 -83.31
CA ALA A 300 -129.47 -9.54 -84.13
C ALA A 300 -128.29 -8.59 -84.46
N THR A 301 -128.54 -7.27 -84.52
CA THR A 301 -127.49 -6.25 -84.71
C THR A 301 -126.62 -6.00 -83.48
N TYR A 302 -127.07 -6.36 -82.27
CA TYR A 302 -126.26 -6.27 -81.06
C TYR A 302 -125.30 -7.46 -80.94
N GLU A 303 -125.77 -8.66 -81.27
CA GLU A 303 -125.03 -9.92 -81.13
C GLU A 303 -123.76 -9.96 -82.01
N ALA A 304 -123.87 -9.45 -83.25
CA ALA A 304 -122.73 -9.23 -84.14
C ALA A 304 -121.76 -8.14 -83.65
N LEU A 305 -122.26 -7.14 -82.89
CA LEU A 305 -121.45 -6.07 -82.30
C LEU A 305 -120.65 -6.56 -81.09
N THR A 306 -121.20 -7.49 -80.29
CA THR A 306 -120.46 -8.14 -79.20
C THR A 306 -119.29 -8.97 -79.70
N LEU A 307 -119.48 -9.82 -80.70
CA LEU A 307 -118.39 -10.65 -81.25
C LEU A 307 -117.25 -9.82 -81.83
N LEU A 308 -117.58 -8.77 -82.59
CA LEU A 308 -116.59 -7.83 -83.15
C LEU A 308 -115.86 -7.03 -82.05
N ASN A 309 -116.53 -6.76 -80.93
CA ASN A 309 -115.92 -6.13 -79.76
C ASN A 309 -115.08 -7.10 -78.92
N GLU A 310 -115.36 -8.41 -78.95
CA GLU A 310 -114.54 -9.46 -78.33
C GLU A 310 -113.28 -9.77 -79.14
N GLU A 311 -113.38 -9.89 -80.47
CA GLU A 311 -112.20 -9.93 -81.36
C GLU A 311 -111.33 -8.68 -81.20
N LYS A 312 -111.95 -7.49 -81.15
CA LYS A 312 -111.25 -6.24 -80.84
C LYS A 312 -110.52 -6.33 -79.50
N LYS A 313 -111.18 -6.83 -78.44
CA LYS A 313 -110.58 -6.95 -77.11
C LYS A 313 -109.40 -7.93 -77.08
N ALA A 314 -109.49 -9.03 -77.82
CA ALA A 314 -108.39 -9.98 -77.98
C ALA A 314 -107.19 -9.35 -78.72
N LEU A 315 -107.46 -8.56 -79.77
CA LEU A 315 -106.42 -7.81 -80.48
C LEU A 315 -105.83 -6.67 -79.64
N GLU A 316 -106.62 -5.99 -78.79
CA GLU A 316 -106.14 -4.97 -77.85
C GLU A 316 -105.28 -5.59 -76.72
N GLU A 317 -105.65 -6.77 -76.20
CA GLU A 317 -104.84 -7.51 -75.23
C GLU A 317 -103.52 -8.01 -75.86
N GLN A 318 -103.58 -8.53 -77.09
CA GLN A 318 -102.39 -9.01 -77.80
C GLN A 318 -101.48 -7.85 -78.23
N LEU A 319 -102.05 -6.68 -78.56
CA LEU A 319 -101.28 -5.45 -78.74
C LEU A 319 -100.62 -5.01 -77.43
N ARG A 320 -101.31 -5.07 -76.28
CA ARG A 320 -100.70 -4.74 -74.98
C ARG A 320 -99.53 -5.67 -74.64
N LEU A 321 -99.65 -6.97 -74.93
CA LEU A 321 -98.57 -7.95 -74.70
C LEU A 321 -97.37 -7.72 -75.63
N ASP A 322 -97.58 -7.33 -76.90
CA ASP A 322 -96.48 -6.96 -77.80
C ASP A 322 -95.89 -5.57 -77.46
N GLU A 323 -96.69 -4.64 -76.92
CA GLU A 323 -96.21 -3.37 -76.35
C GLU A 323 -95.39 -3.60 -75.07
N GLU A 324 -95.82 -4.48 -74.17
CA GLU A 324 -95.06 -4.90 -72.97
C GLU A 324 -93.75 -5.59 -73.36
N ARG A 325 -93.74 -6.41 -74.41
CA ARG A 325 -92.49 -7.00 -74.95
C ARG A 325 -91.61 -5.98 -75.66
N LEU A 326 -92.18 -4.97 -76.32
CA LEU A 326 -91.42 -3.85 -76.89
C LEU A 326 -90.88 -2.91 -75.81
N GLU A 327 -91.56 -2.74 -74.68
CA GLU A 327 -91.10 -1.92 -73.57
C GLU A 327 -90.06 -2.66 -72.73
N ALA A 328 -90.25 -3.95 -72.41
CA ALA A 328 -89.20 -4.78 -71.84
C ALA A 328 -87.97 -4.88 -72.77
N GLY A 329 -88.20 -4.94 -74.09
CA GLY A 329 -87.13 -4.83 -75.09
C GLY A 329 -86.46 -3.45 -75.14
N ARG A 330 -87.20 -2.36 -74.87
CA ARG A 330 -86.63 -1.00 -74.74
C ARG A 330 -85.86 -0.84 -73.45
N VAL A 331 -86.34 -1.37 -72.32
CA VAL A 331 -85.63 -1.37 -71.03
C VAL A 331 -84.35 -2.18 -71.17
N ALA A 332 -84.39 -3.42 -71.66
CA ALA A 332 -83.18 -4.22 -71.90
C ALA A 332 -82.22 -3.57 -72.92
N LEU A 333 -82.72 -2.82 -73.92
CA LEU A 333 -81.89 -2.05 -74.85
C LEU A 333 -81.36 -0.74 -74.23
N GLN A 334 -82.05 -0.18 -73.24
CA GLN A 334 -81.66 1.01 -72.48
C GLN A 334 -80.66 0.67 -71.37
N GLU A 335 -80.78 -0.52 -70.76
CA GLU A 335 -79.82 -1.16 -69.86
C GLU A 335 -78.57 -1.58 -70.64
N ALA A 336 -78.72 -2.31 -71.76
CA ALA A 336 -77.58 -2.57 -72.66
C ALA A 336 -76.98 -1.28 -73.27
N LYS A 337 -77.72 -0.16 -73.24
CA LYS A 337 -77.18 1.18 -73.53
C LYS A 337 -76.47 1.79 -72.34
N SER A 338 -76.98 1.72 -71.11
CA SER A 338 -76.28 2.23 -69.93
C SER A 338 -75.04 1.40 -69.62
N ASP A 339 -75.08 0.10 -69.86
CA ASP A 339 -73.92 -0.80 -69.80
C ASP A 339 -72.94 -0.51 -70.93
N LYS A 340 -73.43 -0.17 -72.14
CA LYS A 340 -72.57 0.32 -73.21
C LYS A 340 -72.03 1.72 -72.91
N GLU A 341 -72.79 2.62 -72.31
CA GLU A 341 -72.37 3.98 -71.94
C GLU A 341 -71.46 3.95 -70.70
N HIS A 342 -71.58 2.94 -69.82
CA HIS A 342 -70.65 2.64 -68.75
C HIS A 342 -69.39 1.96 -69.28
N LEU A 343 -69.50 1.01 -70.22
CA LEU A 343 -68.34 0.46 -70.92
C LEU A 343 -67.67 1.50 -71.84
N GLN A 344 -68.42 2.48 -72.35
CA GLN A 344 -67.89 3.56 -73.18
C GLN A 344 -67.34 4.70 -72.33
N THR A 345 -67.88 4.99 -71.14
CA THR A 345 -67.23 5.91 -70.19
C THR A 345 -66.08 5.23 -69.44
N GLU A 346 -66.09 3.91 -69.25
CA GLU A 346 -64.93 3.13 -68.81
C GLU A 346 -63.87 3.09 -69.92
N LEU A 347 -64.26 2.90 -71.18
CA LEU A 347 -63.35 3.00 -72.32
C LEU A 347 -62.89 4.44 -72.59
N GLU A 348 -63.70 5.47 -72.32
CA GLU A 348 -63.33 6.88 -72.41
C GLU A 348 -62.49 7.30 -71.20
N ASN A 349 -62.68 6.72 -70.01
CA ASN A 349 -61.77 6.87 -68.86
C ASN A 349 -60.45 6.14 -69.10
N GLN A 350 -60.47 4.97 -69.74
CA GLN A 350 -59.27 4.27 -70.18
C GLN A 350 -58.60 5.00 -71.35
N VAL A 351 -59.35 5.62 -72.27
CA VAL A 351 -58.81 6.50 -73.31
C VAL A 351 -58.28 7.79 -72.71
N LEU A 352 -58.92 8.40 -71.71
CA LEU A 352 -58.40 9.55 -70.96
C LEU A 352 -57.17 9.17 -70.13
N THR A 353 -57.10 7.96 -69.57
CA THR A 353 -55.91 7.45 -68.90
C THR A 353 -54.80 7.16 -69.90
N ILE A 354 -55.13 6.60 -71.06
CA ILE A 354 -54.20 6.42 -72.20
C ILE A 354 -53.81 7.77 -72.81
N GLU A 355 -54.66 8.80 -72.77
CA GLU A 355 -54.35 10.15 -73.26
C GLU A 355 -53.52 10.92 -72.25
N GLU A 356 -53.79 10.83 -70.95
CA GLU A 356 -52.93 11.39 -69.90
C GLU A 356 -51.58 10.66 -69.87
N LEU A 357 -51.54 9.33 -70.09
CA LEU A 357 -50.31 8.57 -70.33
C LEU A 357 -49.65 8.93 -71.67
N ARG A 358 -50.39 9.25 -72.75
CA ARG A 358 -49.85 9.78 -74.02
C ARG A 358 -49.38 11.22 -73.90
N LYS A 359 -49.87 11.98 -72.92
CA LYS A 359 -49.52 13.38 -72.63
C LYS A 359 -48.34 13.47 -71.67
N GLN A 360 -48.22 12.51 -70.75
CA GLN A 360 -46.98 12.20 -70.04
C GLN A 360 -45.92 11.66 -71.00
N ASN A 361 -46.26 10.72 -71.89
CA ASN A 361 -45.37 10.29 -72.98
C ASN A 361 -45.11 11.40 -74.00
N SER A 362 -46.03 12.36 -74.24
CA SER A 362 -45.75 13.54 -75.06
C SER A 362 -44.75 14.41 -74.33
N THR A 363 -44.97 14.71 -73.04
CA THR A 363 -44.03 15.50 -72.23
C THR A 363 -42.64 14.84 -72.17
N LEU A 364 -42.56 13.51 -72.05
CA LEU A 364 -41.29 12.76 -72.11
C LEU A 364 -40.70 12.70 -73.53
N GLN A 365 -41.52 12.55 -74.57
CA GLN A 365 -41.08 12.55 -75.97
C GLN A 365 -40.72 13.96 -76.47
N ASP A 366 -41.28 15.00 -75.87
CA ASP A 366 -41.00 16.41 -76.12
C ASP A 366 -39.77 16.83 -75.31
N GLN A 367 -39.55 16.30 -74.10
CA GLN A 367 -38.24 16.34 -73.42
C GLN A 367 -37.16 15.58 -74.20
N LEU A 368 -37.49 14.47 -74.89
CA LEU A 368 -36.57 13.77 -75.79
C LEU A 368 -36.37 14.52 -77.11
N LYS A 369 -37.38 15.20 -77.66
CA LYS A 369 -37.22 16.10 -78.82
C LYS A 369 -36.40 17.33 -78.45
N GLU A 370 -36.58 17.92 -77.27
CA GLU A 370 -35.81 19.04 -76.74
C GLU A 370 -34.34 18.66 -76.45
N ASN A 371 -34.07 17.38 -76.15
CA ASN A 371 -32.72 16.81 -76.12
C ASN A 371 -32.20 16.29 -77.48
N CYS A 372 -32.99 16.37 -78.56
CA CYS A 372 -32.62 15.88 -79.90
C CYS A 372 -32.65 16.98 -80.99
N THR A 373 -33.31 18.12 -80.74
CA THR A 373 -33.19 19.35 -81.53
C THR A 373 -31.84 20.08 -81.33
N LEU A 374 -30.91 19.47 -80.59
CA LEU A 374 -29.49 19.84 -80.55
C LEU A 374 -28.55 18.78 -81.16
N GLN A 375 -29.06 17.79 -81.88
CA GLN A 375 -28.26 16.99 -82.82
C GLN A 375 -29.11 16.43 -83.97
N GLU A 376 -29.63 17.27 -84.86
CA GLU A 376 -28.92 17.83 -86.04
C GLU A 376 -29.39 17.16 -87.35
N HIS A 377 -29.28 17.95 -88.41
CA HIS A 377 -29.00 17.54 -89.79
C HIS A 377 -28.57 16.05 -90.01
N GLU A 378 -29.50 15.18 -90.44
CA GLU A 378 -29.64 14.72 -91.85
C GLU A 378 -30.58 13.50 -92.03
N LYS A 379 -31.14 13.35 -93.25
CA LYS A 379 -31.71 12.13 -93.89
C LYS A 379 -33.10 11.58 -93.48
N GLU A 380 -34.10 12.10 -94.19
CA GLU A 380 -35.01 11.34 -95.09
C GLU A 380 -35.93 10.19 -94.58
N ASN A 381 -37.23 10.53 -94.47
CA ASN A 381 -38.41 9.79 -94.98
C ASN A 381 -38.76 8.32 -94.56
N ASN A 382 -39.93 8.24 -93.91
CA ASN A 382 -41.09 7.35 -94.19
C ASN A 382 -41.26 5.93 -93.56
N THR A 383 -42.45 5.81 -92.96
CA THR A 383 -43.40 4.66 -92.94
C THR A 383 -43.23 3.42 -92.03
N LEU A 384 -44.21 3.29 -91.12
CA LEU A 384 -45.04 2.11 -90.78
C LEU A 384 -44.53 0.97 -89.84
N GLN A 385 -45.12 0.95 -88.64
CA GLN A 385 -46.08 -0.08 -88.15
C GLN A 385 -45.60 -1.32 -87.31
N GLU A 386 -46.15 -1.37 -86.08
CA GLU A 386 -46.63 -2.54 -85.27
C GLU A 386 -45.80 -3.33 -84.19
N GLN A 387 -46.57 -3.72 -83.15
CA GLN A 387 -46.58 -4.93 -82.29
C GLN A 387 -45.66 -5.16 -81.04
N GLN A 388 -46.27 -4.93 -79.85
CA GLN A 388 -46.54 -5.87 -78.71
C GLN A 388 -45.47 -6.39 -77.68
N LYS A 389 -45.91 -6.41 -76.38
CA LYS A 389 -45.54 -7.29 -75.21
C LYS A 389 -44.14 -7.08 -74.53
N GLU A 390 -43.85 -7.39 -73.25
CA GLU A 390 -44.59 -7.96 -72.07
C GLU A 390 -43.86 -7.65 -70.70
N ASN A 391 -44.59 -7.48 -69.57
CA ASN A 391 -44.17 -7.56 -68.12
C ASN A 391 -43.00 -6.63 -67.60
N ASP A 392 -42.58 -6.45 -66.32
CA ASP A 392 -42.98 -6.74 -64.89
C ASP A 392 -42.15 -5.78 -63.93
N THR A 393 -42.15 -5.67 -62.56
CA THR A 393 -42.82 -6.27 -61.37
C THR A 393 -42.93 -5.29 -60.14
N LEU A 394 -43.38 -5.78 -58.97
CA LEU A 394 -43.51 -5.26 -57.57
C LEU A 394 -42.22 -4.79 -56.79
N PRO A 395 -42.28 -4.26 -55.52
CA PRO A 395 -43.29 -3.51 -54.71
C PRO A 395 -42.64 -2.31 -53.89
N LYS A 396 -43.00 -1.73 -52.71
CA LYS A 396 -44.17 -1.60 -51.75
C LYS A 396 -43.99 -0.31 -50.85
N SER A 397 -44.89 0.04 -49.91
CA SER A 397 -44.79 1.28 -49.03
C SER A 397 -45.52 1.21 -47.64
N ILE A 398 -45.87 2.36 -46.99
CA ILE A 398 -45.99 2.59 -45.51
C ILE A 398 -47.22 3.47 -45.06
N ASN A 399 -47.77 3.20 -43.86
CA ASN A 399 -48.60 3.98 -42.85
C ASN A 399 -49.96 4.72 -43.09
N ASN A 400 -50.88 4.44 -42.13
CA ASN A 400 -51.72 5.30 -41.23
C ASN A 400 -52.85 6.29 -41.66
N ASN A 401 -54.04 6.00 -41.09
CA ASN A 401 -55.01 6.85 -40.34
C ASN A 401 -55.62 8.15 -40.92
N SER A 402 -56.96 8.20 -41.06
CA SER A 402 -57.89 8.91 -40.13
C SER A 402 -59.35 9.06 -40.64
N SER A 403 -60.33 8.95 -39.73
CA SER A 403 -61.72 9.52 -39.75
C SER A 403 -62.75 9.21 -40.88
N LEU A 404 -63.98 8.95 -40.43
CA LEU A 404 -65.28 8.86 -41.16
C LEU A 404 -65.81 10.26 -41.58
N PRO A 405 -66.90 10.45 -42.41
CA PRO A 405 -68.10 9.57 -42.54
C PRO A 405 -68.86 9.48 -43.91
N GLU A 406 -69.98 8.75 -43.87
CA GLU A 406 -71.21 8.76 -44.72
C GLU A 406 -71.32 7.99 -46.07
N LYS A 407 -72.26 7.01 -46.05
CA LYS A 407 -73.34 6.68 -47.03
C LYS A 407 -73.01 6.31 -48.50
N SER A 408 -73.15 5.03 -48.84
CA SER A 408 -74.30 4.44 -49.60
C SER A 408 -74.13 2.89 -49.66
N VAL A 409 -75.12 2.00 -49.45
CA VAL A 409 -76.21 1.51 -50.35
C VAL A 409 -75.84 1.50 -51.84
N THR A 410 -76.07 0.47 -52.66
CA THR A 410 -76.85 -0.79 -52.59
C THR A 410 -75.94 -2.03 -52.83
N GLU A 411 -76.32 -3.31 -53.02
CA GLU A 411 -77.54 -3.97 -53.51
C GLU A 411 -77.82 -5.33 -52.83
N VAL A 412 -79.09 -5.74 -52.87
CA VAL A 412 -79.56 -7.10 -52.58
C VAL A 412 -80.21 -7.63 -53.85
N SER A 413 -79.72 -8.75 -54.38
CA SER A 413 -80.42 -9.47 -55.46
C SER A 413 -81.71 -10.07 -54.91
N THR A 414 -82.86 -9.52 -55.32
CA THR A 414 -84.18 -10.03 -54.96
C THR A 414 -84.55 -11.23 -55.82
N GLN A 415 -84.67 -12.41 -55.21
CA GLN A 415 -85.46 -13.50 -55.79
C GLN A 415 -86.94 -13.17 -55.58
N THR A 416 -87.71 -13.13 -56.66
CA THR A 416 -89.16 -12.90 -56.64
C THR A 416 -89.90 -14.17 -56.22
N VAL A 417 -90.96 -14.00 -55.42
CA VAL A 417 -91.71 -15.10 -54.81
C VAL A 417 -92.93 -15.47 -55.67
N GLU A 418 -92.89 -16.68 -56.21
CA GLU A 418 -94.03 -17.59 -56.36
C GLU A 418 -93.61 -18.88 -55.61
N GLU A 419 -94.45 -19.62 -54.88
CA GLU A 419 -95.91 -19.68 -54.82
C GLU A 419 -96.34 -20.24 -53.42
N VAL A 420 -97.66 -20.40 -53.19
CA VAL A 420 -98.30 -21.22 -52.15
C VAL A 420 -98.28 -20.69 -50.69
N ILE A 421 -99.48 -20.62 -50.13
CA ILE A 421 -99.73 -20.48 -48.68
C ILE A 421 -99.38 -21.82 -48.00
N ASN A 422 -98.27 -21.87 -47.26
CA ASN A 422 -97.95 -23.00 -46.38
C ASN A 422 -97.62 -22.51 -44.96
N PRO A 423 -98.32 -22.95 -43.90
CA PRO A 423 -98.11 -22.45 -42.53
C PRO A 423 -96.68 -22.61 -41.99
N GLU A 424 -95.96 -23.65 -42.45
CA GLU A 424 -94.64 -24.04 -41.91
C GLU A 424 -93.56 -22.97 -42.10
N ALA A 425 -93.68 -22.09 -43.12
CA ALA A 425 -92.71 -21.02 -43.37
C ALA A 425 -92.77 -19.89 -42.32
N HIS A 426 -93.91 -19.69 -41.67
CA HIS A 426 -94.03 -18.77 -40.54
C HIS A 426 -93.33 -19.33 -39.30
N ASP A 427 -93.51 -20.62 -39.02
CA ASP A 427 -92.89 -21.27 -37.86
C ASP A 427 -91.37 -21.41 -38.01
N GLU A 428 -90.86 -21.66 -39.23
CA GLU A 428 -89.42 -21.69 -39.48
C GLU A 428 -88.77 -20.29 -39.35
N THR A 429 -89.44 -19.22 -39.80
CA THR A 429 -88.92 -17.84 -39.63
C THR A 429 -89.00 -17.36 -38.17
N VAL A 430 -90.06 -17.72 -37.44
CA VAL A 430 -90.17 -17.46 -35.98
C VAL A 430 -89.14 -18.26 -35.18
N SER A 431 -88.91 -19.53 -35.50
CA SER A 431 -87.89 -20.35 -34.81
C SER A 431 -86.47 -19.85 -35.08
N ASN A 432 -86.18 -19.37 -36.29
CA ASN A 432 -84.90 -18.72 -36.60
C ASN A 432 -84.74 -17.38 -35.85
N LEU A 433 -85.80 -16.56 -35.72
CA LEU A 433 -85.76 -15.37 -34.86
C LEU A 433 -85.49 -15.75 -33.41
N GLU A 434 -86.27 -16.67 -32.83
CA GLU A 434 -86.12 -17.13 -31.44
C GLU A 434 -84.69 -17.61 -31.14
N LYS A 435 -84.09 -18.35 -32.08
CA LYS A 435 -82.68 -18.76 -31.99
C LYS A 435 -81.72 -17.56 -31.96
N VAL A 436 -81.87 -16.59 -32.87
CA VAL A 436 -81.03 -15.38 -32.90
C VAL A 436 -81.22 -14.53 -31.63
N THR A 437 -82.43 -14.45 -31.08
CA THR A 437 -82.69 -13.75 -29.82
C THR A 437 -81.98 -14.41 -28.63
N ASN A 438 -81.98 -15.75 -28.56
CA ASN A 438 -81.24 -16.50 -27.55
C ASN A 438 -79.71 -16.34 -27.70
N GLU A 439 -79.19 -16.35 -28.93
CA GLU A 439 -77.78 -16.09 -29.22
C GLU A 439 -77.38 -14.64 -28.86
N LEU A 440 -78.27 -13.66 -29.07
CA LEU A 440 -78.11 -12.27 -28.65
C LEU A 440 -78.09 -12.09 -27.12
N GLU A 441 -78.98 -12.76 -26.39
CA GLU A 441 -79.03 -12.66 -24.93
C GLU A 441 -77.81 -13.33 -24.29
N SER A 442 -77.31 -14.42 -24.89
CA SER A 442 -76.02 -15.02 -24.52
C SER A 442 -74.86 -14.06 -24.77
N LEU A 443 -74.78 -13.45 -25.97
CA LEU A 443 -73.73 -12.47 -26.31
C LEU A 443 -73.76 -11.24 -25.40
N ARG A 444 -74.95 -10.72 -25.07
CA ARG A 444 -75.11 -9.61 -24.12
C ARG A 444 -74.60 -10.01 -22.72
N SER A 445 -74.90 -11.23 -22.27
CA SER A 445 -74.40 -11.74 -21.00
C SER A 445 -72.88 -11.98 -20.99
N GLU A 446 -72.25 -12.29 -22.13
CA GLU A 446 -70.79 -12.32 -22.26
C GLU A 446 -70.20 -10.90 -22.26
N PHE A 447 -70.82 -9.95 -22.97
CA PHE A 447 -70.42 -8.55 -23.03
C PHE A 447 -70.44 -7.89 -21.64
N GLU A 448 -71.49 -8.08 -20.84
CA GLU A 448 -71.57 -7.56 -19.47
C GLU A 448 -70.45 -8.11 -18.57
N LYS A 449 -70.13 -9.41 -18.68
CA LYS A 449 -69.04 -10.04 -17.90
C LYS A 449 -67.66 -9.51 -18.31
N LEU A 450 -67.41 -9.38 -19.61
CA LEU A 450 -66.16 -8.81 -20.13
C LEU A 450 -66.03 -7.32 -19.78
N GLN A 451 -67.13 -6.57 -19.79
CA GLN A 451 -67.12 -5.17 -19.39
C GLN A 451 -66.86 -5.02 -17.88
N GLN A 452 -67.52 -5.81 -17.03
CA GLN A 452 -67.26 -5.82 -15.59
C GLN A 452 -65.79 -6.19 -15.32
N SER A 453 -65.26 -7.24 -15.96
CA SER A 453 -63.86 -7.65 -15.80
C SER A 453 -62.87 -6.56 -16.28
N ARG A 454 -63.15 -5.87 -17.38
CA ARG A 454 -62.38 -4.69 -17.83
C ARG A 454 -62.36 -3.60 -16.75
N ASP A 455 -63.52 -3.30 -16.17
CA ASP A 455 -63.65 -2.20 -15.22
C ASP A 455 -62.98 -2.54 -13.87
N GLU A 456 -63.10 -3.79 -13.40
CA GLU A 456 -62.36 -4.32 -12.24
C GLU A 456 -60.84 -4.33 -12.44
N LEU A 457 -60.35 -4.71 -13.63
CA LEU A 457 -58.93 -4.65 -13.99
C LEU A 457 -58.42 -3.19 -14.06
N GLN A 458 -59.24 -2.27 -14.58
CA GLN A 458 -58.86 -0.86 -14.72
C GLN A 458 -58.83 -0.13 -13.37
N ASP A 459 -59.79 -0.39 -12.48
CA ASP A 459 -59.75 0.09 -11.09
C ASP A 459 -58.55 -0.51 -10.34
N THR A 460 -58.21 -1.77 -10.59
CA THR A 460 -57.03 -2.42 -9.99
C THR A 460 -55.74 -1.72 -10.42
N ILE A 461 -55.58 -1.40 -11.72
CA ILE A 461 -54.44 -0.63 -12.24
C ILE A 461 -54.38 0.77 -11.60
N GLN A 462 -55.50 1.49 -11.51
CA GLN A 462 -55.55 2.81 -10.88
C GLN A 462 -55.09 2.77 -9.42
N ASN A 463 -55.56 1.79 -8.63
CA ASN A 463 -55.14 1.62 -7.23
C ASN A 463 -53.64 1.24 -7.11
N LEU A 464 -53.12 0.42 -8.02
CA LEU A 464 -51.69 0.08 -8.05
C LEU A 464 -50.81 1.26 -8.46
N GLN A 465 -51.24 2.08 -9.42
CA GLN A 465 -50.54 3.30 -9.81
C GLN A 465 -50.55 4.36 -8.69
N GLU A 466 -51.68 4.58 -8.01
CA GLU A 466 -51.74 5.52 -6.87
C GLU A 466 -50.90 5.07 -5.66
N THR A 467 -50.83 3.76 -5.40
CA THR A 467 -49.95 3.22 -4.35
C THR A 467 -48.48 3.22 -4.77
N GLN A 468 -48.17 3.00 -6.05
CA GLN A 468 -46.83 3.15 -6.62
C GLN A 468 -46.34 4.60 -6.51
N ASP A 469 -47.14 5.61 -6.86
CA ASP A 469 -46.77 7.03 -6.76
C ASP A 469 -46.49 7.47 -5.32
N GLN A 470 -47.39 7.10 -4.38
CA GLN A 470 -47.18 7.37 -2.95
C GLN A 470 -45.91 6.69 -2.42
N MET A 471 -45.67 5.44 -2.83
CA MET A 471 -44.46 4.71 -2.47
C MET A 471 -43.22 5.32 -3.12
N GLU A 472 -43.27 5.78 -4.38
CA GLU A 472 -42.12 6.36 -5.07
C GLU A 472 -41.70 7.71 -4.47
N VAL A 473 -42.64 8.54 -4.01
CA VAL A 473 -42.33 9.77 -3.25
C VAL A 473 -41.64 9.43 -1.91
N GLY A 474 -42.13 8.41 -1.21
CA GLY A 474 -41.52 7.90 0.02
C GLY A 474 -40.12 7.30 -0.20
N TYR A 475 -39.96 6.52 -1.26
CA TYR A 475 -38.71 5.92 -1.75
C TYR A 475 -37.69 6.99 -2.12
N LYS A 476 -38.04 7.94 -3.00
CA LYS A 476 -37.15 9.03 -3.43
C LYS A 476 -36.60 9.81 -2.23
N LYS A 477 -37.45 10.11 -1.24
CA LYS A 477 -37.05 10.80 -0.01
C LYS A 477 -36.17 9.94 0.90
N THR A 478 -36.46 8.64 1.03
CA THR A 478 -35.75 7.73 1.92
C THR A 478 -34.41 7.32 1.33
N VAL A 479 -34.38 6.83 0.09
CA VAL A 479 -33.14 6.42 -0.61
C VAL A 479 -32.19 7.59 -0.80
N SER A 480 -32.67 8.81 -1.10
CA SER A 480 -31.77 9.99 -1.14
C SER A 480 -31.12 10.26 0.22
N ARG A 481 -31.85 10.06 1.33
CA ARG A 481 -31.31 10.26 2.69
C ARG A 481 -30.31 9.17 3.07
N GLU A 482 -30.59 7.91 2.75
CA GLU A 482 -29.69 6.80 3.06
C GLU A 482 -28.47 6.75 2.13
N ARG A 483 -28.61 7.09 0.84
CA ARG A 483 -27.48 7.29 -0.09
C ARG A 483 -26.54 8.39 0.40
N TYR A 484 -27.06 9.56 0.80
CA TYR A 484 -26.23 10.64 1.34
C TYR A 484 -25.46 10.22 2.61
N LYS A 485 -26.06 9.39 3.48
CA LYS A 485 -25.34 8.79 4.61
C LYS A 485 -24.27 7.79 4.15
N SER A 486 -24.58 6.92 3.18
CA SER A 486 -23.63 5.95 2.63
C SER A 486 -22.42 6.67 2.03
N GLU A 487 -22.64 7.68 1.18
CA GLU A 487 -21.60 8.55 0.60
C GLU A 487 -20.76 9.28 1.68
N SER A 488 -21.40 9.75 2.76
CA SER A 488 -20.73 10.39 3.90
C SER A 488 -19.86 9.40 4.69
N PHE A 489 -20.37 8.20 5.00
CA PHE A 489 -19.62 7.14 5.65
C PHE A 489 -18.50 6.57 4.76
N GLN A 490 -18.73 6.48 3.45
CA GLN A 490 -17.71 6.09 2.46
C GLN A 490 -16.58 7.12 2.39
N SER A 491 -16.91 8.41 2.47
CA SER A 491 -15.91 9.49 2.58
C SER A 491 -15.11 9.38 3.88
N GLN A 492 -15.78 9.07 5.01
CA GLN A 492 -15.11 8.86 6.30
C GLN A 492 -14.24 7.58 6.32
N LEU A 493 -14.66 6.53 5.61
CA LEU A 493 -13.87 5.31 5.42
C LEU A 493 -12.57 5.57 4.68
N VAL A 494 -12.60 6.32 3.58
CA VAL A 494 -11.39 6.67 2.83
C VAL A 494 -10.41 7.47 3.70
N LEU A 495 -10.89 8.39 4.54
CA LEU A 495 -10.04 9.12 5.49
C LEU A 495 -9.39 8.17 6.53
N LEU A 496 -10.17 7.29 7.16
CA LEU A 496 -9.64 6.31 8.12
C LEU A 496 -8.69 5.30 7.46
N GLN A 497 -8.93 4.92 6.21
CA GLN A 497 -8.03 4.03 5.45
C GLN A 497 -6.69 4.71 5.16
N ASN A 498 -6.69 6.00 4.83
CA ASN A 498 -5.46 6.78 4.68
C ASN A 498 -4.71 6.92 6.02
N GLU A 499 -5.40 7.21 7.12
CA GLU A 499 -4.81 7.20 8.47
C GLU A 499 -4.19 5.83 8.82
N ASN A 500 -4.86 4.73 8.48
CA ASN A 500 -4.37 3.38 8.72
C ASN A 500 -3.14 3.03 7.86
N GLY A 501 -3.08 3.56 6.64
CA GLY A 501 -1.89 3.50 5.79
C GLY A 501 -0.70 4.23 6.44
N GLU A 502 -0.88 5.50 6.82
CA GLU A 502 0.15 6.27 7.51
C GLU A 502 0.62 5.62 8.82
N LEU A 503 -0.30 5.09 9.62
CA LEU A 503 0.03 4.37 10.87
C LEU A 503 0.83 3.09 10.58
N SER A 504 0.47 2.34 9.52
CA SER A 504 1.21 1.15 9.10
C SER A 504 2.63 1.50 8.64
N ASP A 505 2.81 2.55 7.85
CA ASP A 505 4.13 3.02 7.42
C ASP A 505 4.98 3.51 8.59
N LYS A 506 4.39 4.23 9.56
CA LYS A 506 5.06 4.66 10.80
C LYS A 506 5.50 3.45 11.65
N ILE A 507 4.66 2.41 11.75
CA ILE A 507 5.00 1.16 12.45
C ILE A 507 6.13 0.41 11.73
N GLU A 508 6.07 0.29 10.40
CA GLU A 508 7.08 -0.37 9.57
C GLU A 508 8.43 0.39 9.60
N ALA A 509 8.42 1.72 9.71
CA ALA A 509 9.62 2.51 9.98
C ALA A 509 10.21 2.19 11.37
N LEU A 510 9.39 2.21 12.44
CA LEU A 510 9.84 1.84 13.79
C LEU A 510 10.35 0.39 13.87
N TYR A 511 9.79 -0.55 13.09
CA TYR A 511 10.31 -1.92 12.97
C TYR A 511 11.71 -1.96 12.34
N LYS A 512 11.98 -1.12 11.34
CA LYS A 512 13.30 -1.01 10.69
C LYS A 512 14.33 -0.42 11.63
N ASP A 513 13.97 0.64 12.36
CA ASP A 513 14.89 1.32 13.28
C ASP A 513 15.16 0.49 14.54
N LEU A 514 14.13 -0.12 15.13
CA LEU A 514 14.28 -1.10 16.22
C LEU A 514 15.23 -2.24 15.84
N ARG A 515 15.18 -2.72 14.59
CA ARG A 515 16.09 -3.77 14.08
C ARG A 515 17.54 -3.28 13.99
N LYS A 516 17.78 -2.04 13.53
CA LYS A 516 19.13 -1.44 13.47
C LYS A 516 19.73 -1.32 14.87
N GLU A 517 18.96 -0.77 15.81
CA GLU A 517 19.41 -0.58 17.20
C GLU A 517 19.67 -1.93 17.90
N GLN A 518 18.83 -2.93 17.66
CA GLN A 518 19.08 -4.31 18.14
C GLN A 518 20.37 -4.89 17.57
N GLN A 519 20.60 -4.80 16.25
CA GLN A 519 21.83 -5.29 15.61
C GLN A 519 23.09 -4.58 16.13
N LEU A 520 23.00 -3.26 16.38
CA LEU A 520 24.10 -2.47 16.95
C LEU A 520 24.36 -2.82 18.42
N ASN A 521 23.31 -3.07 19.19
CA ASN A 521 23.39 -3.51 20.58
C ASN A 521 23.98 -4.92 20.70
N ASP A 522 23.57 -5.84 19.83
CA ASP A 522 24.10 -7.21 19.80
C ASP A 522 25.58 -7.20 19.40
N ALA A 523 25.99 -6.37 18.44
CA ALA A 523 27.38 -6.17 18.05
C ALA A 523 28.24 -5.61 19.20
N HIS A 524 27.78 -4.56 19.90
CA HIS A 524 28.50 -4.03 21.06
C HIS A 524 28.45 -4.96 22.29
N THR A 525 27.43 -5.80 22.41
CA THR A 525 27.37 -6.86 23.43
C THR A 525 28.36 -7.98 23.12
N LEU A 526 28.53 -8.37 21.86
CA LEU A 526 29.55 -9.30 21.41
C LEU A 526 30.97 -8.72 21.65
N GLU A 527 31.22 -7.48 21.23
CA GLU A 527 32.48 -6.77 21.53
C GLU A 527 32.77 -6.75 23.04
N MET A 528 31.80 -6.37 23.86
CA MET A 528 31.91 -6.36 25.31
C MET A 528 32.16 -7.75 25.90
N THR A 529 31.59 -8.83 25.34
CA THR A 529 31.85 -10.20 25.83
C THR A 529 33.21 -10.74 25.39
N GLU A 530 33.66 -10.46 24.16
CA GLU A 530 35.04 -10.76 23.74
C GLU A 530 36.07 -10.04 24.60
N LEU A 531 35.87 -8.74 24.86
CA LEU A 531 36.71 -7.97 25.77
C LEU A 531 36.69 -8.61 27.17
N LYS A 532 35.52 -8.92 27.74
CA LYS A 532 35.42 -9.58 29.05
C LYS A 532 36.09 -10.97 29.11
N GLN A 533 36.17 -11.71 28.01
CA GLN A 533 36.92 -12.97 27.92
C GLN A 533 38.44 -12.78 27.78
N ARG A 534 38.89 -11.66 27.20
CA ARG A 534 40.31 -11.30 27.06
C ARG A 534 40.90 -10.62 28.30
N VAL A 535 40.07 -10.14 29.23
CA VAL A 535 40.50 -9.66 30.55
C VAL A 535 41.05 -10.84 31.37
N LEU A 536 42.21 -10.62 32.01
CA LEU A 536 42.85 -11.58 32.92
C LEU A 536 41.86 -12.15 33.96
N PRO A 537 41.94 -13.47 34.29
CA PRO A 537 41.07 -14.09 35.29
C PRO A 537 41.01 -13.31 36.62
N ARG A 538 39.89 -13.42 37.35
CA ARG A 538 39.70 -12.73 38.64
C ARG A 538 40.81 -13.08 39.64
N GLU A 539 41.31 -14.30 39.54
CA GLU A 539 42.42 -14.90 40.29
C GLU A 539 43.73 -14.16 39.98
N SER A 540 43.98 -13.88 38.70
CA SER A 540 45.14 -13.11 38.22
C SER A 540 45.06 -11.63 38.61
N ILE A 541 43.86 -11.02 38.56
CA ILE A 541 43.65 -9.63 39.05
C ILE A 541 43.89 -9.55 40.57
N LYS A 542 43.41 -10.55 41.33
CA LYS A 542 43.65 -10.65 42.77
C LYS A 542 45.13 -10.86 43.08
N LEU A 543 45.83 -11.70 42.30
CA LEU A 543 47.27 -11.88 42.41
C LEU A 543 48.04 -10.58 42.14
N LEU A 544 47.66 -9.84 41.08
CA LEU A 544 48.27 -8.55 40.75
C LEU A 544 48.11 -7.52 41.88
N ARG A 545 46.91 -7.40 42.48
CA ARG A 545 46.71 -6.54 43.67
C ARG A 545 47.57 -7.00 44.85
N ASN A 546 47.60 -8.30 45.16
CA ASN A 546 48.47 -8.81 46.22
C ASN A 546 49.96 -8.49 45.97
N THR A 547 50.44 -8.54 44.72
CA THR A 547 51.82 -8.16 44.38
C THR A 547 52.07 -6.65 44.44
N GLN A 548 51.08 -5.81 44.11
CA GLN A 548 51.15 -4.35 44.30
C GLN A 548 51.25 -4.02 45.80
N ASP A 549 50.35 -4.57 46.62
CA ASP A 549 50.34 -4.35 48.08
C ASP A 549 51.65 -4.81 48.74
N SER A 550 52.26 -5.88 48.21
CA SER A 550 53.57 -6.36 48.67
C SER A 550 54.70 -5.41 48.27
N LEU A 551 54.73 -4.97 47.00
CA LEU A 551 55.72 -4.02 46.49
C LEU A 551 55.64 -2.67 47.21
N GLU A 552 54.44 -2.14 47.44
CA GLU A 552 54.21 -0.88 48.14
C GLU A 552 54.70 -0.95 49.59
N LYS A 553 54.49 -2.07 50.30
CA LYS A 553 55.08 -2.33 51.62
C LYS A 553 56.61 -2.37 51.56
N THR A 554 57.21 -3.09 50.60
CA THR A 554 58.67 -3.15 50.46
C THR A 554 59.28 -1.78 50.18
N VAL A 555 58.68 -0.97 49.30
CA VAL A 555 59.16 0.40 49.00
C VAL A 555 59.05 1.30 50.22
N ASN A 556 57.95 1.23 50.98
CA ASN A 556 57.79 2.00 52.21
C ASN A 556 58.85 1.62 53.27
N SER A 557 59.09 0.32 53.52
CA SER A 557 60.12 -0.10 54.48
C SER A 557 61.56 0.25 54.04
N LEU A 558 61.83 0.31 52.73
CA LEU A 558 63.12 0.83 52.24
C LEU A 558 63.23 2.36 52.45
N LEU A 559 62.15 3.10 52.25
CA LEU A 559 62.10 4.54 52.50
C LEU A 559 62.28 4.86 54.00
N GLU A 560 61.62 4.11 54.89
CA GLU A 560 61.81 4.19 56.34
C GLU A 560 63.28 3.96 56.74
N ALA A 561 63.92 2.93 56.16
CA ALA A 561 65.32 2.59 56.44
C ALA A 561 66.32 3.65 55.95
N GLU A 562 66.15 4.18 54.72
CA GLU A 562 67.02 5.25 54.21
C GLU A 562 66.82 6.55 55.02
N ASN A 563 65.58 6.94 55.32
CA ASN A 563 65.27 8.13 56.13
C ASN A 563 65.88 8.04 57.54
N ALA A 564 65.87 6.87 58.18
CA ALA A 564 66.55 6.66 59.46
C ALA A 564 68.08 6.88 59.35
N SER A 565 68.69 6.52 58.21
CA SER A 565 70.12 6.67 57.96
C SER A 565 70.56 8.09 57.56
N GLU A 566 69.64 8.95 57.11
CA GLU A 566 69.92 10.32 56.62
C GLU A 566 70.72 11.17 57.63
N SER A 567 70.45 10.97 58.92
CA SER A 567 71.16 11.58 60.04
C SER A 567 72.69 11.34 60.00
N THR A 568 73.13 10.19 59.49
CA THR A 568 74.55 9.82 59.37
C THR A 568 75.27 10.59 58.25
N PHE A 569 74.52 11.08 57.26
CA PHE A 569 75.04 11.83 56.11
C PHE A 569 74.80 13.34 56.24
N THR A 570 74.30 13.81 57.38
CA THR A 570 73.89 15.20 57.61
C THR A 570 74.92 16.00 58.43
N CYS A 571 75.31 17.16 57.93
CA CYS A 571 76.20 18.09 58.62
C CYS A 571 75.43 18.88 59.70
N LEU A 572 75.73 18.62 60.97
CA LEU A 572 75.05 19.20 62.14
C LEU A 572 75.22 20.72 62.32
N GLN A 573 75.99 21.40 61.45
CA GLN A 573 76.09 22.87 61.43
C GLN A 573 75.16 23.53 60.41
N CYS A 574 74.69 22.82 59.38
CA CYS A 574 73.69 23.35 58.43
C CYS A 574 72.38 22.54 58.38
N MET A 575 72.34 21.37 59.01
CA MET A 575 71.24 20.40 58.92
C MET A 575 70.89 20.04 57.46
N GLN A 576 71.93 19.88 56.64
CA GLN A 576 71.86 19.44 55.24
C GLN A 576 72.91 18.34 55.00
N LEU A 577 72.74 17.56 53.93
CA LEU A 577 73.69 16.51 53.55
C LEU A 577 75.10 17.04 53.31
N PHE A 578 76.12 16.20 53.55
CA PHE A 578 77.54 16.59 53.48
C PHE A 578 78.00 17.01 52.08
N THR A 579 78.12 18.31 51.85
CA THR A 579 78.82 18.91 50.70
C THR A 579 80.28 19.18 51.05
N GLN A 580 81.20 18.44 50.42
CA GLN A 580 82.64 18.48 50.72
C GLN A 580 82.93 18.30 52.24
N PRO A 581 82.66 17.11 52.82
CA PRO A 581 82.92 16.84 54.23
C PRO A 581 84.42 16.96 54.57
N MET A 582 84.71 17.73 55.61
CA MET A 582 86.02 17.95 56.22
C MET A 582 85.96 17.43 57.66
N THR A 583 86.79 16.43 57.99
CA THR A 583 86.86 15.80 59.30
C THR A 583 87.98 16.42 60.15
N LEU A 584 87.75 16.51 61.45
CA LEU A 584 88.63 17.13 62.42
C LEU A 584 89.38 16.09 63.28
N ALA A 585 90.71 16.04 63.17
CA ALA A 585 91.54 15.33 64.15
C ALA A 585 91.86 16.22 65.36
N PRO A 586 91.79 15.72 66.62
CA PRO A 586 91.62 14.31 67.00
C PRO A 586 90.17 13.90 67.35
N CYS A 587 89.15 14.75 67.14
CA CYS A 587 87.79 14.50 67.65
C CYS A 587 86.85 13.72 66.72
N GLY A 588 87.20 13.51 65.44
CA GLY A 588 86.41 12.75 64.46
C GLY A 588 85.18 13.46 63.91
N HIS A 589 84.78 14.59 64.49
CA HIS A 589 83.63 15.36 64.01
C HIS A 589 83.86 15.94 62.61
N THR A 590 82.79 15.99 61.82
CA THR A 590 82.86 16.30 60.39
C THR A 590 81.86 17.39 60.02
N TYR A 591 82.28 18.32 59.17
CA TYR A 591 81.51 19.47 58.71
C TYR A 591 81.66 19.65 57.20
N CYS A 592 80.67 20.22 56.51
CA CYS A 592 80.87 20.72 55.14
C CYS A 592 81.99 21.78 55.13
N ALA A 593 82.82 21.84 54.07
CA ALA A 593 83.90 22.82 53.97
C ALA A 593 83.40 24.28 54.17
N ALA A 594 82.27 24.64 53.55
CA ALA A 594 81.62 25.95 53.70
C ALA A 594 80.87 26.16 55.05
N CYS A 595 80.79 25.13 55.90
CA CYS A 595 80.39 25.25 57.30
C CYS A 595 81.61 25.40 58.21
N LEU A 596 82.73 24.78 57.86
CA LEU A 596 83.96 24.81 58.66
C LEU A 596 84.59 26.21 58.70
N THR A 597 84.54 26.95 57.59
CA THR A 597 84.90 28.38 57.52
C THR A 597 84.07 29.29 58.45
N LYS A 598 82.96 28.79 59.01
CA LYS A 598 82.12 29.48 60.01
C LYS A 598 82.42 29.02 61.45
N CYS A 599 83.48 28.24 61.63
CA CYS A 599 83.97 27.74 62.92
C CYS A 599 85.43 28.14 63.23
N GLY A 600 86.18 28.64 62.23
CA GLY A 600 87.54 29.16 62.33
C GLY A 600 88.17 29.31 60.94
N SER A 601 89.47 29.64 60.87
CA SER A 601 90.22 29.63 59.61
C SER A 601 90.75 28.23 59.28
N ILE A 602 90.64 27.81 58.02
CA ILE A 602 91.19 26.52 57.56
C ILE A 602 92.72 26.55 57.55
N ASP A 603 93.32 27.70 57.26
CA ASP A 603 94.78 27.89 57.21
C ASP A 603 95.44 27.84 58.60
N VAL A 604 94.65 27.95 59.67
CA VAL A 604 95.11 27.85 61.07
C VAL A 604 94.17 26.90 61.82
N PRO A 605 94.40 25.57 61.75
CA PRO A 605 93.52 24.56 62.35
C PRO A 605 93.20 24.84 63.83
N SER A 606 94.19 25.28 64.61
CA SER A 606 94.06 25.66 66.03
C SER A 606 93.04 26.78 66.31
N SER A 607 92.62 27.53 65.29
CA SER A 607 91.56 28.56 65.40
C SER A 607 90.14 28.01 65.34
N ILE A 608 89.96 26.74 64.94
CA ILE A 608 88.66 26.11 64.76
C ILE A 608 88.19 25.49 66.07
N VAL A 609 87.02 25.94 66.56
CA VAL A 609 86.36 25.32 67.71
C VAL A 609 85.30 24.32 67.23
N CYS A 610 85.53 23.04 67.51
CA CYS A 610 84.55 21.98 67.23
C CYS A 610 83.33 22.09 68.15
N LYS A 611 82.19 22.48 67.59
CA LYS A 611 80.91 22.68 68.31
C LYS A 611 80.17 21.38 68.67
N MET A 612 80.66 20.24 68.19
CA MET A 612 80.11 18.91 68.51
C MET A 612 80.86 18.20 69.66
N CYS A 613 82.00 18.73 70.13
CA CYS A 613 82.66 18.19 71.31
C CYS A 613 81.90 18.59 72.57
N GLU A 614 81.71 17.65 73.51
CA GLU A 614 81.19 17.96 74.84
C GLU A 614 82.08 18.98 75.56
N SER A 615 81.46 19.92 76.29
CA SER A 615 82.05 21.19 76.74
C SER A 615 83.26 21.10 77.68
N GLY A 616 83.70 19.90 78.07
CA GLY A 616 84.89 19.65 78.88
C GLY A 616 86.17 19.31 78.09
N ILE A 617 86.08 18.83 76.84
CA ILE A 617 87.24 18.27 76.12
C ILE A 617 87.71 19.22 75.00
N LYS A 618 88.33 20.33 75.40
CA LYS A 618 89.09 21.21 74.49
C LYS A 618 90.47 20.63 74.21
N LYS A 619 90.54 19.60 73.36
CA LYS A 619 91.80 19.26 72.68
C LYS A 619 92.10 20.32 71.63
N GLU A 620 93.37 20.68 71.48
CA GLU A 620 93.79 21.54 70.37
C GLU A 620 93.57 20.82 69.03
N MET A 621 93.27 21.62 68.01
CA MET A 621 92.82 21.14 66.71
C MET A 621 94.04 20.84 65.82
N GLU A 622 94.43 19.57 65.73
CA GLU A 622 95.71 19.12 65.16
C GLU A 622 95.74 19.23 63.63
N CYS A 623 94.80 18.60 62.92
CA CYS A 623 94.71 18.69 61.47
C CYS A 623 93.28 18.48 60.92
N ILE A 624 92.98 19.21 59.85
CA ILE A 624 91.73 19.12 59.09
C ILE A 624 92.02 18.26 57.86
N PHE A 625 91.16 17.30 57.50
CA PHE A 625 91.32 16.53 56.27
C PHE A 625 90.00 16.34 55.50
N PRO A 626 90.02 16.33 54.16
CA PRO A 626 88.85 16.03 53.34
C PRO A 626 88.47 14.54 53.47
N ASN A 627 87.21 14.26 53.79
CA ASN A 627 86.70 12.92 53.99
C ASN A 627 86.04 12.39 52.71
N TYR A 628 86.88 12.01 51.73
CA TYR A 628 86.42 11.50 50.43
C TYR A 628 85.54 10.24 50.55
N ALA A 629 85.72 9.41 51.58
CA ALA A 629 84.88 8.24 51.83
C ALA A 629 83.45 8.65 52.22
N LEU A 630 83.28 9.60 53.14
CA LEU A 630 81.96 10.12 53.50
C LEU A 630 81.32 10.92 52.35
N ALA A 631 82.12 11.59 51.51
CA ALA A 631 81.63 12.27 50.32
C ALA A 631 81.00 11.27 49.31
N ASP A 632 81.70 10.16 49.01
CA ASP A 632 81.18 9.09 48.15
C ASP A 632 79.95 8.40 48.76
N LEU A 633 79.97 8.07 50.06
CA LEU A 633 78.80 7.49 50.74
C LEU A 633 77.59 8.44 50.74
N THR A 634 77.80 9.74 50.90
CA THR A 634 76.73 10.76 50.81
C THR A 634 76.19 10.89 49.39
N ALA A 635 77.04 10.85 48.36
CA ALA A 635 76.62 10.83 46.96
C ALA A 635 75.79 9.56 46.64
N ARG A 636 76.19 8.40 47.16
CA ARG A 636 75.43 7.14 47.06
C ARG A 636 74.13 7.15 47.85
N PHE A 637 74.05 7.90 48.96
CA PHE A 637 72.79 8.14 49.68
C PHE A 637 71.82 8.98 48.84
N ILE A 638 72.28 10.12 48.30
CA ILE A 638 71.47 10.98 47.42
C ILE A 638 70.93 10.20 46.21
N PHE A 639 71.77 9.37 45.56
CA PHE A 639 71.34 8.54 44.43
C PHE A 639 70.28 7.48 44.82
N ARG A 640 70.38 6.88 46.02
CA ARG A 640 69.36 5.95 46.55
C ARG A 640 68.06 6.68 46.87
N GLN A 641 68.11 7.85 47.50
CA GLN A 641 66.95 8.69 47.82
C GLN A 641 66.17 9.08 46.54
N GLN A 642 66.88 9.52 45.49
CA GLN A 642 66.28 9.79 44.17
C GLN A 642 65.66 8.54 43.51
N SER A 643 66.33 7.39 43.62
CA SER A 643 65.84 6.12 43.09
C SER A 643 64.57 5.64 43.81
N LEU A 644 64.49 5.79 45.14
CA LEU A 644 63.30 5.48 45.92
C LEU A 644 62.15 6.46 45.62
N ALA A 645 62.40 7.76 45.48
CA ALA A 645 61.37 8.73 45.08
C ALA A 645 60.70 8.37 43.74
N SER A 646 61.48 7.84 42.79
CA SER A 646 60.98 7.33 41.51
C SER A 646 60.12 6.07 41.68
N LEU A 647 60.54 5.13 42.54
CA LEU A 647 59.79 3.92 42.89
C LEU A 647 58.48 4.23 43.62
N THR A 648 58.49 5.15 44.58
CA THR A 648 57.28 5.62 45.28
C THR A 648 56.30 6.24 44.30
N THR A 649 56.77 7.09 43.38
CA THR A 649 55.93 7.65 42.30
C THR A 649 55.31 6.54 41.45
N MET A 650 56.08 5.53 41.05
CA MET A 650 55.57 4.37 40.30
C MET A 650 54.49 3.60 41.08
N CYS A 651 54.70 3.33 42.38
CA CYS A 651 53.70 2.66 43.22
C CYS A 651 52.41 3.47 43.35
N LEU A 652 52.51 4.79 43.53
CA LEU A 652 51.35 5.70 43.56
C LEU A 652 50.57 5.69 42.24
N SER A 653 51.26 5.73 41.09
CA SER A 653 50.63 5.63 39.76
C SER A 653 49.92 4.29 39.56
N LEU A 654 50.54 3.17 39.93
CA LEU A 654 49.94 1.84 39.87
C LEU A 654 48.68 1.77 40.75
N ARG A 655 48.78 2.17 42.03
CA ARG A 655 47.68 2.20 42.99
C ARG A 655 46.50 3.00 42.46
N ASN A 656 46.74 4.20 41.94
CA ASN A 656 45.69 5.06 41.36
C ASN A 656 45.00 4.39 40.16
N SER A 657 45.74 3.65 39.31
CA SER A 657 45.16 2.91 38.19
C SER A 657 44.30 1.69 38.59
N PHE A 658 44.43 1.22 39.84
CA PHE A 658 43.59 0.17 40.42
C PHE A 658 42.44 0.71 41.29
N THR A 659 42.57 1.89 41.91
CA THR A 659 41.51 2.52 42.73
C THR A 659 40.45 3.24 41.90
N GLN A 660 40.81 3.79 40.73
CA GLN A 660 39.84 4.20 39.69
C GLN A 660 39.02 3.04 39.11
N ARG A 661 39.26 1.80 39.58
CA ARG A 661 38.58 0.55 39.20
C ARG A 661 38.04 -0.16 40.43
N GLY A 662 37.45 0.60 41.35
CA GLY A 662 36.61 0.10 42.43
C GLY A 662 35.21 -0.25 41.92
N PRO A 663 34.50 -1.25 42.47
CA PRO A 663 33.18 -1.65 41.99
C PRO A 663 32.07 -0.58 42.11
N ASN A 664 32.34 0.50 42.85
CA ASN A 664 31.36 1.52 43.23
C ASN A 664 31.60 2.89 42.58
N SER A 665 32.54 3.02 41.63
CA SER A 665 32.62 4.21 40.79
C SER A 665 31.50 4.16 39.74
N SER A 666 30.30 4.59 40.13
CA SER A 666 29.25 4.96 39.18
C SER A 666 29.82 5.98 38.19
N PRO A 667 29.39 5.97 36.91
CA PRO A 667 29.76 7.04 35.99
C PRO A 667 29.28 8.36 36.61
N THR A 668 30.19 9.31 36.80
CA THR A 668 29.84 10.62 37.34
C THR A 668 28.81 11.26 36.41
N GLU A 669 27.66 11.62 36.94
CA GLU A 669 26.68 12.39 36.19
C GLU A 669 27.32 13.74 35.87
N ASN A 670 27.69 13.94 34.60
CA ASN A 670 27.96 15.29 34.11
C ASN A 670 26.64 16.07 34.25
N PRO A 671 26.62 17.21 34.97
CA PRO A 671 25.44 18.06 34.97
C PRO A 671 25.30 18.64 33.56
N ILE A 672 24.40 18.06 32.77
CA ILE A 672 23.90 18.68 31.55
C ILE A 672 23.13 19.90 32.02
N THR A 673 23.69 21.09 31.80
CA THR A 673 23.00 22.36 32.01
C THR A 673 21.79 22.41 31.07
N GLU A 674 20.61 22.60 31.65
CA GLU A 674 19.39 22.87 30.90
C GLU A 674 19.48 24.25 30.25
N GLU A 675 19.28 24.32 28.93
CA GLU A 675 18.86 25.50 28.16
C GLU A 675 18.02 25.02 26.95
#